data_AF-A0AAV6MZW5-F1
#
_entry.id   AF-A0AAV6MZW5-F1
#
_cell.length_a   1.000
_cell.length_b   1.000
_cell.length_c   1.000
_cell.angle_alpha   90.00
_cell.angle_beta   90.00
_cell.angle_gamma   90.00
#
_symmetry.space_group_name_H-M   'P 1'
#
loop_
_entity.id
_entity.type
_entity.pdbx_description
1 polymer ?
#
loop_
_entity_poly.entity_id
_entity_poly.type
_entity_poly.pdbx_seq_one_letter_code
_entity_poly.pdbx_strand_id
1 'polypeptide(L)'
;MEQILESRDVHVIEIENVSSLVGAQVRTTSEQDVQTNITIPIRRVPYVEPDELEESTMMSPPVEDVQEPEPLRIRRSTRVILGPYYLTYIAHGVAPDETPWSKHGLCLMLCNTWHGAVDEEIYYLIRNKGGFHLSSLPKEENRTRNFSGFVDFGGFLCVVSCFTLIPCSGTEWLGFCPSLLTSCEISDDLSECGLILGIKQPKLEMILPDRAYAFFSHTHKAQKENMPLLDKILSVRASLYDYELIVGNHGKRLLAFGNYAGRAGFIDILHGLGQRYLSLGISTPFLSLGLSYMYPSLAAAKAAVISVGEEIATQGLPPDICPLIIVFTGSGNVSHGAQEIFKLLPHTFVDPSKLPEICGKNVELRQHGTTRKRVFQIYGCVVGCQHMVEHKDSTKKFDRVDYYAHPDQYQPIFHEKIAPYASVIVNCMYWERRFPRLLNTMQFQDLMRSGCPLVGISDITCDVGGSIEFINQTTSIDSPFFRYDPFNDSYHCDLEGSGVICSAVDILPTEFAKEASQHFGDILSTLVGSLASVVDILELPMHLRRACIAHRGALTSLYEYIPRMRKSETEELSVDIANGHTNKKFNIQVSLSGHLFDQFLINEALDIIEAAGGSFHLVNCQVGQNANAMSHSDLEIGADDTVILDKIIYSLNLMANPEENLDPVNKETNKIFLKVGKIQESGSKREDTKRNTAVLVLGAGRVCYPAADLLASSGGSSHRQFWKTFLENYAEDWNDVEVIVASLYLKDAEEITEDIANATAVQLDITDSEKLFMYISQVEVVISLLPPSCHLTVAKACIELKKHLVTASYIDDSMTLLDEQARNAGITILGEMGLDPGIDHMLAMRMINESHLQKRIVKSFVSYCGGIPSPDSANNPLAYKFSWNPAGAIRAGSNPATYRYEGETVKVEGKDLYDSAVRLRLPDLPAFALECIPNRNSLIYGDVYGIGHKASTIFRGTLRYEGFSKVMGTLARIGFLDTEVHSFLRNKKPLFRDFLLELLKIKVESNDSTIREKDIRESIISSGLCKEQETAVRVAKTIVFLGFHDPTEIPSSCQSAFDVTCHRMEERLTYLKNEQDMVLLHHEIQVESPDGQRKECRKATFLEFGRIENGKITSAMARTVGIPIAIGALLLLTNKIKTRGVLRPIESEVYIPALDLLQAYGFKLTEKIES
;
A
#
# COMPACT_ATOMS: atom_id res chain seq x y z
N MET A 1 -40.43 20.70 -31.53
CA MET A 1 -41.05 19.44 -31.94
C MET A 1 -41.87 18.93 -30.78
N GLU A 2 -43.15 19.29 -30.75
CA GLU A 2 -44.17 18.57 -29.98
C GLU A 2 -44.82 17.52 -30.89
N GLN A 3 -45.60 16.62 -30.28
CA GLN A 3 -46.41 15.57 -30.94
C GLN A 3 -45.63 14.49 -31.70
N ILE A 4 -45.46 13.33 -31.07
CA ILE A 4 -46.32 12.15 -31.30
C ILE A 4 -46.17 11.23 -30.06
N LEU A 5 -47.24 11.14 -29.28
CA LEU A 5 -47.52 10.03 -28.37
C LEU A 5 -48.62 9.22 -29.04
N GLU A 6 -48.46 7.88 -29.10
CA GLU A 6 -49.52 6.88 -28.88
C GLU A 6 -49.04 5.48 -29.34
N SER A 7 -48.90 4.54 -28.39
CA SER A 7 -49.85 3.43 -28.23
C SER A 7 -49.27 2.20 -27.49
N ARG A 8 -50.15 1.52 -26.73
CA ARG A 8 -50.08 0.13 -26.21
C ARG A 8 -49.29 -0.18 -24.93
N ASP A 9 -49.98 0.09 -23.82
CA ASP A 9 -50.43 -0.90 -22.81
C ASP A 9 -49.70 -2.25 -22.66
N VAL A 10 -49.28 -2.54 -21.41
CA VAL A 10 -49.42 -3.87 -20.78
C VAL A 10 -49.85 -3.68 -19.31
N HIS A 11 -50.74 -4.55 -18.83
CA HIS A 11 -51.51 -4.37 -17.58
C HIS A 11 -50.74 -4.49 -16.25
N VAL A 12 -51.21 -3.72 -15.28
CA VAL A 12 -51.03 -3.92 -13.83
C VAL A 12 -52.00 -5.00 -13.33
N ILE A 13 -51.54 -5.85 -12.40
CA ILE A 13 -52.42 -6.60 -11.48
C ILE A 13 -51.90 -6.35 -10.05
N GLU A 14 -52.66 -5.61 -9.27
CA GLU A 14 -52.49 -5.47 -7.82
C GLU A 14 -53.16 -6.66 -7.10
N ILE A 15 -52.59 -7.07 -5.97
CA ILE A 15 -53.33 -7.79 -4.92
C ILE A 15 -52.93 -7.18 -3.58
N GLU A 16 -53.88 -6.51 -2.92
CA GLU A 16 -53.70 -5.90 -1.61
C GLU A 16 -53.92 -6.90 -0.45
N ASN A 17 -53.21 -6.62 0.65
CA ASN A 17 -53.51 -6.87 2.07
C ASN A 17 -54.66 -7.83 2.47
N VAL A 18 -54.32 -8.84 3.28
CA VAL A 18 -55.03 -9.09 4.55
C VAL A 18 -54.05 -9.47 5.66
N SER A 19 -54.04 -8.68 6.74
CA SER A 19 -53.45 -9.04 8.03
C SER A 19 -54.48 -9.74 8.92
N SER A 20 -54.13 -10.80 9.67
CA SER A 20 -54.54 -10.97 11.09
C SER A 20 -54.18 -12.30 11.76
N LEU A 21 -53.78 -12.19 13.04
CA LEU A 21 -54.10 -13.07 14.19
C LEU A 21 -53.39 -14.43 14.42
N VAL A 22 -52.67 -14.45 15.56
CA VAL A 22 -52.64 -15.50 16.62
C VAL A 22 -51.88 -16.80 16.35
N GLY A 23 -50.57 -16.73 16.66
CA GLY A 23 -49.93 -17.44 17.78
C GLY A 23 -50.37 -18.86 18.18
N ALA A 24 -49.42 -19.80 18.12
CA ALA A 24 -49.35 -20.95 19.01
C ALA A 24 -47.89 -21.31 19.33
N GLN A 25 -47.71 -21.95 20.48
CA GLN A 25 -46.43 -22.32 21.09
C GLN A 25 -45.96 -23.73 20.66
N VAL A 26 -44.64 -23.97 20.76
CA VAL A 26 -44.02 -25.20 21.34
C VAL A 26 -43.83 -26.48 20.48
N ARG A 27 -42.60 -27.00 20.60
CA ARG A 27 -42.07 -28.40 20.52
C ARG A 27 -41.56 -29.02 19.21
N THR A 28 -40.30 -29.43 19.35
CA THR A 28 -39.50 -30.50 18.72
C THR A 28 -40.12 -31.91 18.80
N THR A 29 -39.97 -32.69 17.72
CA THR A 29 -39.81 -34.18 17.57
C THR A 29 -40.18 -34.55 16.12
N SER A 30 -39.67 -35.53 15.37
CA SER A 30 -38.49 -36.41 15.34
C SER A 30 -38.80 -37.53 14.30
N GLU A 31 -37.86 -37.82 13.39
CA GLU A 31 -37.65 -39.10 12.66
C GLU A 31 -38.68 -39.71 11.66
N GLN A 32 -38.12 -40.18 10.51
CA GLN A 32 -38.51 -41.33 9.64
C GLN A 32 -39.86 -41.24 8.87
N ASP A 33 -40.04 -41.78 7.65
CA ASP A 33 -39.21 -42.67 6.81
C ASP A 33 -39.63 -42.62 5.29
N VAL A 34 -39.03 -43.47 4.44
CA VAL A 34 -39.49 -43.95 3.08
C VAL A 34 -39.03 -43.22 1.78
N GLN A 35 -37.96 -43.76 1.20
CA GLN A 35 -37.73 -44.16 -0.22
C GLN A 35 -38.75 -43.80 -1.34
N THR A 36 -38.27 -43.31 -2.50
CA THR A 36 -38.10 -44.11 -3.77
C THR A 36 -37.58 -43.27 -4.97
N ASN A 37 -37.01 -43.96 -5.98
CA ASN A 37 -36.43 -43.40 -7.22
C ASN A 37 -37.48 -42.99 -8.28
N ILE A 38 -37.08 -42.15 -9.26
CA ILE A 38 -37.48 -42.20 -10.68
C ILE A 38 -36.43 -41.47 -11.55
N THR A 39 -36.28 -41.86 -12.83
CA THR A 39 -35.16 -41.48 -13.73
C THR A 39 -35.66 -41.07 -15.14
N ILE A 40 -34.87 -40.27 -15.89
CA ILE A 40 -34.92 -39.97 -17.36
C ILE A 40 -36.22 -39.30 -17.90
N PRO A 41 -36.29 -38.76 -19.16
CA PRO A 41 -35.28 -38.62 -20.24
C PRO A 41 -35.16 -37.25 -20.97
N ILE A 42 -34.15 -37.16 -21.85
CA ILE A 42 -33.96 -36.13 -22.90
C ILE A 42 -34.68 -36.53 -24.21
N ARG A 43 -35.15 -35.56 -25.03
CA ARG A 43 -35.58 -35.78 -26.43
C ARG A 43 -35.18 -34.62 -27.38
N ARG A 44 -34.66 -34.96 -28.57
CA ARG A 44 -34.76 -34.17 -29.83
C ARG A 44 -36.13 -34.45 -30.50
N VAL A 45 -36.68 -33.81 -31.54
CA VAL A 45 -36.21 -33.24 -32.84
C VAL A 45 -37.38 -32.30 -33.36
N PRO A 46 -37.57 -31.93 -34.65
CA PRO A 46 -36.72 -31.37 -35.73
C PRO A 46 -37.28 -30.05 -36.34
N TYR A 47 -36.54 -29.43 -37.29
CA TYR A 47 -37.00 -28.64 -38.48
C TYR A 47 -35.74 -28.04 -39.19
N VAL A 48 -35.71 -27.57 -40.46
CA VAL A 48 -36.33 -27.97 -41.76
C VAL A 48 -35.63 -27.17 -42.90
N GLU A 49 -35.65 -27.65 -44.15
CA GLU A 49 -35.08 -26.97 -45.35
C GLU A 49 -36.04 -25.94 -45.98
N PRO A 50 -35.53 -25.04 -46.85
CA PRO A 50 -36.10 -25.00 -48.21
C PRO A 50 -35.08 -24.79 -49.37
N ASP A 51 -35.55 -25.13 -50.57
CA ASP A 51 -34.84 -25.21 -51.85
C ASP A 51 -34.69 -23.90 -52.67
N GLU A 52 -33.77 -23.97 -53.65
CA GLU A 52 -33.75 -23.38 -55.01
C GLU A 52 -34.03 -21.86 -55.27
N LEU A 53 -33.12 -21.20 -56.01
CA LEU A 53 -33.38 -20.66 -57.37
C LEU A 53 -32.15 -20.01 -58.08
N GLU A 54 -31.82 -20.60 -59.24
CA GLU A 54 -31.34 -20.03 -60.53
C GLU A 54 -30.19 -18.99 -60.72
N GLU A 55 -29.26 -19.42 -61.61
CA GLU A 55 -28.61 -18.72 -62.73
C GLU A 55 -27.94 -17.31 -62.60
N SER A 56 -26.64 -17.26 -62.90
CA SER A 56 -26.19 -16.89 -64.27
C SER A 56 -24.68 -17.05 -64.49
N THR A 57 -24.30 -17.44 -65.70
CA THR A 57 -22.91 -17.54 -66.18
C THR A 57 -22.46 -16.23 -66.85
N MET A 58 -21.16 -15.88 -66.78
CA MET A 58 -20.32 -15.66 -67.98
C MET A 58 -18.86 -15.21 -67.72
N MET A 59 -17.95 -15.88 -68.45
CA MET A 59 -16.74 -15.38 -69.14
C MET A 59 -15.61 -14.61 -68.40
N SER A 60 -14.44 -15.24 -68.38
CA SER A 60 -13.12 -14.57 -68.49
C SER A 60 -12.85 -14.14 -69.95
N PRO A 61 -11.99 -13.13 -70.23
CA PRO A 61 -10.62 -13.42 -70.70
C PRO A 61 -9.59 -12.35 -70.18
N PRO A 62 -8.43 -12.03 -70.82
CA PRO A 62 -7.15 -12.56 -70.35
C PRO A 62 -6.03 -11.52 -70.03
N VAL A 63 -4.95 -12.06 -69.46
CA VAL A 63 -3.56 -11.58 -69.26
C VAL A 63 -3.05 -10.41 -70.11
N GLU A 64 -2.30 -9.49 -69.46
CA GLU A 64 -1.12 -8.80 -70.03
C GLU A 64 0.00 -8.68 -68.97
N ASP A 65 1.26 -8.86 -69.39
CA ASP A 65 2.48 -8.86 -68.57
C ASP A 65 3.12 -7.45 -68.44
N VAL A 66 3.64 -7.09 -67.25
CA VAL A 66 4.69 -6.05 -67.08
C VAL A 66 5.70 -6.48 -66.01
N GLN A 67 6.99 -6.21 -66.27
CA GLN A 67 8.16 -6.76 -65.55
C GLN A 67 8.69 -5.92 -64.37
N GLU A 68 9.33 -6.63 -63.42
CA GLU A 68 10.42 -6.21 -62.50
C GLU A 68 10.12 -5.24 -61.32
N PRO A 69 10.97 -5.19 -60.24
CA PRO A 69 12.18 -6.00 -59.94
C PRO A 69 12.15 -6.75 -58.56
N GLU A 70 13.18 -7.56 -58.27
CA GLU A 70 13.38 -8.26 -56.97
C GLU A 70 13.71 -7.31 -55.78
N PRO A 71 13.37 -7.75 -54.55
CA PRO A 71 14.32 -7.56 -53.44
C PRO A 71 14.50 -8.76 -52.48
N LEU A 72 15.78 -9.08 -52.23
CA LEU A 72 16.38 -9.50 -50.94
C LEU A 72 15.55 -10.33 -49.94
N ARG A 73 15.85 -11.65 -49.88
CA ARG A 73 15.52 -12.49 -48.72
C ARG A 73 16.44 -12.21 -47.52
N ILE A 74 15.88 -11.70 -46.42
CA ILE A 74 16.49 -11.81 -45.09
C ILE A 74 15.65 -12.78 -44.25
N ARG A 75 16.27 -13.88 -43.81
CA ARG A 75 15.69 -14.78 -42.79
C ARG A 75 16.05 -14.26 -41.41
N ARG A 76 15.07 -14.07 -40.52
CA ARG A 76 15.27 -14.04 -39.06
C ARG A 76 14.19 -14.85 -38.34
N SER A 77 14.50 -15.24 -37.11
CA SER A 77 13.81 -16.27 -36.33
C SER A 77 13.41 -15.75 -34.96
N THR A 78 12.13 -15.88 -34.60
CA THR A 78 11.46 -15.32 -33.42
C THR A 78 11.66 -16.14 -32.13
N ARG A 79 11.92 -15.48 -30.98
CA ARG A 79 11.82 -16.03 -29.59
C ARG A 79 11.82 -14.92 -28.51
N VAL A 80 10.74 -14.75 -27.70
CA VAL A 80 10.72 -13.88 -26.48
C VAL A 80 9.71 -14.36 -25.39
N ILE A 81 9.65 -13.73 -24.20
CA ILE A 81 8.76 -13.96 -23.01
C ILE A 81 8.30 -12.58 -22.42
N LEU A 82 7.07 -12.47 -21.83
CA LEU A 82 6.18 -11.26 -21.76
C LEU A 82 5.89 -10.51 -20.43
N GLY A 83 5.56 -9.18 -20.54
CA GLY A 83 4.56 -8.40 -19.72
C GLY A 83 4.93 -7.04 -19.05
N PRO A 84 4.13 -6.47 -18.08
CA PRO A 84 2.74 -6.77 -17.67
C PRO A 84 1.68 -5.61 -17.70
N TYR A 85 0.41 -6.01 -17.53
CA TYR A 85 -0.81 -5.30 -17.06
C TYR A 85 -1.84 -4.60 -17.97
N TYR A 86 -1.57 -3.53 -18.74
CA TYR A 86 -2.70 -2.75 -19.31
C TYR A 86 -3.36 -3.28 -20.59
N LEU A 87 -2.71 -4.17 -21.34
CA LEU A 87 -3.09 -4.45 -22.73
C LEU A 87 -3.09 -5.95 -23.13
N THR A 88 -3.02 -6.84 -22.13
CA THR A 88 -2.90 -8.30 -22.30
C THR A 88 -4.08 -8.98 -23.02
N TYR A 89 -5.21 -8.28 -23.20
CA TYR A 89 -6.46 -8.87 -23.73
C TYR A 89 -6.75 -8.63 -25.23
N ILE A 90 -5.99 -7.76 -25.93
CA ILE A 90 -6.24 -7.48 -27.36
C ILE A 90 -6.14 -8.75 -28.24
N ALA A 91 -5.32 -9.73 -27.83
CA ALA A 91 -5.10 -10.98 -28.57
C ALA A 91 -6.33 -11.89 -28.71
N HIS A 92 -7.40 -11.70 -27.91
CA HIS A 92 -8.59 -12.57 -27.96
C HIS A 92 -9.68 -12.11 -28.94
N GLY A 93 -9.64 -10.87 -29.43
CA GLY A 93 -10.76 -10.24 -30.14
C GLY A 93 -10.77 -10.36 -31.68
N VAL A 94 -9.78 -11.03 -32.29
CA VAL A 94 -9.64 -11.11 -33.76
C VAL A 94 -10.16 -12.45 -34.27
N ALA A 95 -11.40 -12.47 -34.75
CA ALA A 95 -11.92 -13.57 -35.55
C ALA A 95 -11.34 -13.52 -37.00
N PRO A 96 -11.12 -14.67 -37.65
CA PRO A 96 -10.45 -14.71 -38.95
C PRO A 96 -11.43 -14.52 -40.11
N ASP A 97 -11.50 -13.31 -40.67
CA ASP A 97 -12.03 -13.08 -42.02
C ASP A 97 -10.86 -12.95 -43.03
N GLU A 98 -11.00 -13.63 -44.17
CA GLU A 98 -9.90 -13.92 -45.11
C GLU A 98 -9.34 -12.68 -45.83
N THR A 99 -8.30 -12.04 -45.26
CA THR A 99 -7.46 -11.05 -45.96
C THR A 99 -5.97 -11.19 -45.58
N PRO A 100 -5.02 -10.98 -46.51
CA PRO A 100 -3.61 -11.27 -46.30
C PRO A 100 -2.84 -10.15 -45.55
N TRP A 101 -2.91 -10.16 -44.22
CA TRP A 101 -2.15 -9.30 -43.29
C TRP A 101 -0.62 -9.52 -43.41
N SER A 102 0.04 -8.90 -44.39
CA SER A 102 1.41 -9.27 -44.79
C SER A 102 2.41 -8.10 -44.93
N LYS A 103 2.06 -6.86 -44.55
CA LYS A 103 2.93 -5.68 -44.83
C LYS A 103 3.07 -4.59 -43.74
N HIS A 104 2.33 -4.64 -42.63
CA HIS A 104 2.38 -3.56 -41.62
C HIS A 104 2.50 -4.15 -40.20
N GLY A 105 3.61 -3.85 -39.52
CA GLY A 105 3.86 -4.26 -38.14
C GLY A 105 3.08 -3.40 -37.14
N LEU A 106 2.53 -4.03 -36.10
CA LEU A 106 1.73 -3.39 -35.07
C LEU A 106 2.48 -3.42 -33.74
N CYS A 107 2.44 -2.33 -32.97
CA CYS A 107 3.16 -2.26 -31.71
C CYS A 107 2.40 -1.57 -30.60
N LEU A 108 2.79 -1.95 -29.40
CA LEU A 108 2.04 -1.69 -28.18
C LEU A 108 3.03 -1.22 -27.11
N MET A 109 2.84 0.01 -26.63
CA MET A 109 3.79 0.73 -25.79
C MET A 109 3.17 0.99 -24.42
N LEU A 110 3.81 0.47 -23.38
CA LEU A 110 3.43 0.73 -21.99
C LEU A 110 4.22 1.93 -21.46
N CYS A 111 3.64 3.12 -21.56
CA CYS A 111 4.18 4.32 -20.93
C CYS A 111 3.50 4.61 -19.57
N ASN A 112 4.24 4.36 -18.49
CA ASN A 112 4.02 5.01 -17.21
C ASN A 112 4.91 6.26 -17.14
N THR A 113 4.29 7.44 -17.19
CA THR A 113 4.96 8.74 -17.01
C THR A 113 4.22 9.54 -15.95
N TRP A 114 4.56 9.31 -14.68
CA TRP A 114 4.31 10.26 -13.60
C TRP A 114 5.54 10.35 -12.72
N HIS A 115 6.00 11.58 -12.44
CA HIS A 115 7.01 11.87 -11.44
C HIS A 115 6.31 12.29 -10.16
N GLY A 116 6.35 11.41 -9.16
CA GLY A 116 6.22 11.76 -7.76
C GLY A 116 7.34 11.01 -7.03
N ALA A 117 8.39 11.73 -6.64
CA ALA A 117 9.58 11.30 -5.90
C ALA A 117 9.96 9.80 -5.98
N VAL A 118 10.89 9.46 -6.88
CA VAL A 118 11.62 8.19 -6.86
C VAL A 118 13.09 8.51 -7.08
N ASP A 119 13.91 8.34 -6.04
CA ASP A 119 15.35 8.53 -6.12
C ASP A 119 16.06 7.37 -6.86
N GLU A 120 17.17 7.69 -7.52
CA GLU A 120 17.96 6.75 -8.33
C GLU A 120 19.00 6.00 -7.48
N GLU A 121 18.83 4.70 -7.18
CA GLU A 121 20.00 3.86 -6.84
C GLU A 121 19.88 2.34 -7.07
N ILE A 122 19.72 1.89 -8.33
CA ILE A 122 20.13 0.52 -8.72
C ILE A 122 20.83 0.52 -10.09
N TYR A 123 22.17 0.57 -10.09
CA TYR A 123 22.98 0.27 -11.28
C TYR A 123 24.22 -0.60 -11.01
N TYR A 124 24.19 -1.50 -10.01
CA TYR A 124 25.39 -2.31 -9.70
C TYR A 124 25.17 -3.75 -9.17
N LEU A 125 24.38 -4.60 -9.86
CA LEU A 125 24.34 -6.04 -9.52
C LEU A 125 24.16 -7.05 -10.67
N ILE A 126 24.58 -6.72 -11.90
CA ILE A 126 24.86 -7.72 -12.96
C ILE A 126 26.33 -7.65 -13.41
N ARG A 127 27.25 -7.72 -12.44
CA ARG A 127 28.69 -7.79 -12.74
C ARG A 127 29.53 -8.43 -11.63
N ASN A 128 29.20 -9.66 -11.20
CA ASN A 128 30.19 -10.61 -10.62
C ASN A 128 29.64 -12.03 -10.38
N LYS A 129 29.67 -12.88 -11.41
CA LYS A 129 30.24 -14.23 -11.27
C LYS A 129 31.29 -14.39 -12.37
N GLY A 130 32.55 -14.26 -11.99
CA GLY A 130 33.70 -14.27 -12.89
C GLY A 130 33.91 -15.61 -13.59
N GLY A 131 34.57 -15.57 -14.75
CA GLY A 131 34.84 -16.76 -15.55
C GLY A 131 36.02 -17.60 -15.04
N PHE A 132 36.13 -18.81 -15.60
CA PHE A 132 37.37 -19.57 -15.67
C PHE A 132 37.53 -20.18 -17.09
N HIS A 133 38.79 -20.45 -17.48
CA HIS A 133 39.17 -20.74 -18.86
C HIS A 133 38.86 -22.16 -19.36
N LEU A 134 38.59 -22.24 -20.68
CA LEU A 134 38.84 -23.32 -21.64
C LEU A 134 39.26 -24.74 -21.13
N SER A 135 38.56 -25.77 -21.63
CA SER A 135 39.11 -26.70 -22.66
C SER A 135 38.16 -27.84 -23.08
N SER A 136 38.41 -28.38 -24.29
CA SER A 136 37.92 -29.66 -24.89
C SER A 136 36.46 -29.84 -25.37
N LEU A 137 36.35 -30.04 -26.70
CA LEU A 137 35.32 -30.81 -27.44
C LEU A 137 35.53 -32.32 -27.24
N PRO A 138 34.52 -33.22 -27.39
CA PRO A 138 33.91 -33.67 -28.67
C PRO A 138 32.35 -33.62 -28.66
N LYS A 139 31.60 -33.44 -29.78
CA LYS A 139 31.31 -34.30 -30.97
C LYS A 139 30.49 -35.58 -30.70
N GLU A 140 29.63 -35.93 -31.66
CA GLU A 140 28.75 -37.13 -31.80
C GLU A 140 27.46 -37.19 -30.94
N GLU A 141 26.33 -37.79 -31.37
CA GLU A 141 25.79 -38.05 -32.73
C GLU A 141 24.25 -38.26 -32.68
N ASN A 142 23.60 -38.36 -33.85
CA ASN A 142 22.14 -38.54 -34.02
C ASN A 142 21.54 -39.79 -33.34
N ARG A 143 20.31 -39.69 -32.81
CA ARG A 143 19.28 -40.74 -32.94
C ARG A 143 17.85 -40.26 -32.67
N THR A 144 17.10 -40.07 -33.75
CA THR A 144 15.63 -39.98 -33.77
C THR A 144 14.98 -41.32 -33.46
N ARG A 145 13.88 -41.35 -32.68
CA ARG A 145 12.81 -42.35 -32.85
C ARG A 145 11.45 -41.87 -32.32
N ASN A 146 10.42 -42.16 -33.10
CA ASN A 146 9.06 -41.68 -32.98
C ASN A 146 8.31 -42.25 -31.76
N PHE A 147 7.31 -41.51 -31.29
CA PHE A 147 6.02 -42.08 -30.87
C PHE A 147 4.88 -41.27 -31.47
N SER A 148 3.84 -41.96 -31.95
CA SER A 148 2.65 -41.38 -32.57
C SER A 148 1.38 -41.96 -31.93
N GLY A 149 0.44 -41.12 -31.53
CA GLY A 149 -0.88 -41.51 -31.02
C GLY A 149 -1.93 -40.39 -31.25
N PHE A 150 -3.08 -40.75 -31.82
CA PHE A 150 -4.23 -39.88 -32.17
C PHE A 150 -5.20 -39.71 -30.97
N VAL A 151 -6.25 -38.86 -30.93
CA VAL A 151 -7.11 -38.27 -31.99
C VAL A 151 -7.46 -36.80 -31.68
N ASP A 152 -7.91 -36.09 -32.72
CA ASP A 152 -8.43 -34.71 -32.82
C ASP A 152 -9.43 -34.19 -31.76
N PHE A 153 -9.47 -32.85 -31.66
CA PHE A 153 -10.62 -32.10 -32.20
C PHE A 153 -10.21 -30.77 -32.86
N GLY A 154 -10.60 -30.56 -34.13
CA GLY A 154 -10.87 -29.25 -34.74
C GLY A 154 -9.69 -28.31 -35.00
N GLY A 155 -9.07 -28.40 -36.18
CA GLY A 155 -8.04 -27.44 -36.60
C GLY A 155 -8.59 -26.14 -37.19
N PHE A 156 -7.85 -25.05 -37.00
CA PHE A 156 -7.76 -23.93 -37.94
C PHE A 156 -6.32 -23.40 -37.95
N LEU A 157 -5.77 -23.17 -39.15
CA LEU A 157 -4.38 -22.75 -39.34
C LEU A 157 -4.29 -21.22 -39.19
N CYS A 158 -3.92 -20.71 -38.01
CA CYS A 158 -3.86 -19.27 -37.78
C CYS A 158 -2.52 -18.67 -38.23
N VAL A 159 -2.53 -17.90 -39.31
CA VAL A 159 -1.41 -17.05 -39.75
C VAL A 159 -1.47 -15.75 -38.96
N VAL A 160 -0.68 -15.66 -37.88
CA VAL A 160 -0.74 -14.52 -36.95
C VAL A 160 0.22 -13.40 -37.36
N SER A 161 -0.33 -12.19 -37.48
CA SER A 161 0.38 -10.93 -37.74
C SER A 161 1.29 -10.55 -36.57
N CYS A 162 2.49 -10.04 -36.84
CA CYS A 162 3.48 -9.71 -35.80
C CYS A 162 3.07 -8.51 -34.94
N PHE A 163 3.15 -8.67 -33.62
CA PHE A 163 3.06 -7.62 -32.62
C PHE A 163 4.42 -7.40 -31.93
N THR A 164 4.75 -6.14 -31.68
CA THR A 164 5.95 -5.70 -30.95
C THR A 164 5.57 -4.99 -29.63
N LEU A 165 6.45 -4.99 -28.63
CA LEU A 165 6.23 -4.45 -27.27
C LEU A 165 7.52 -3.85 -26.68
N ILE A 166 7.41 -2.82 -25.83
CA ILE A 166 8.53 -2.17 -25.11
C ILE A 166 8.25 -1.98 -23.60
N PRO A 167 9.26 -2.18 -22.72
CA PRO A 167 9.26 -1.70 -21.35
C PRO A 167 9.82 -0.26 -21.21
N CYS A 168 9.16 0.58 -20.40
CA CYS A 168 9.75 1.82 -19.89
C CYS A 168 10.41 1.57 -18.52
N SER A 169 11.52 2.26 -18.26
CA SER A 169 12.41 2.11 -17.09
C SER A 169 11.71 1.88 -15.74
N GLY A 170 12.08 0.77 -15.07
CA GLY A 170 12.01 0.65 -13.61
C GLY A 170 10.67 0.21 -12.99
N THR A 171 10.20 -1.00 -13.26
CA THR A 171 9.25 -1.70 -12.35
C THR A 171 9.42 -3.23 -12.45
N GLU A 172 9.23 -3.93 -11.32
CA GLU A 172 9.30 -5.39 -11.23
C GLU A 172 8.00 -6.11 -11.64
N TRP A 173 8.13 -7.43 -11.77
CA TRP A 173 7.26 -8.32 -12.50
C TRP A 173 6.28 -9.10 -11.61
N LEU A 174 4.97 -8.88 -11.78
CA LEU A 174 3.92 -9.64 -11.09
C LEU A 174 3.08 -10.49 -12.07
N GLY A 175 2.99 -11.79 -11.76
CA GLY A 175 1.95 -12.77 -12.15
C GLY A 175 1.40 -12.81 -13.58
N PHE A 176 1.94 -13.69 -14.43
CA PHE A 176 1.31 -14.06 -15.72
C PHE A 176 0.34 -15.23 -15.66
N CYS A 177 -0.72 -15.15 -16.48
CA CYS A 177 -1.55 -16.30 -16.83
C CYS A 177 -0.92 -17.04 -18.04
N PRO A 178 -0.54 -18.33 -17.94
CA PRO A 178 0.26 -18.99 -18.98
C PRO A 178 -0.40 -19.20 -20.35
N SER A 179 -1.72 -19.04 -20.47
CA SER A 179 -2.48 -19.41 -21.68
C SER A 179 -2.50 -18.35 -22.80
N LEU A 180 -2.02 -17.13 -22.55
CA LEU A 180 -2.04 -15.99 -23.49
C LEU A 180 -0.71 -15.76 -24.23
N LEU A 181 0.32 -16.57 -23.95
CA LEU A 181 1.72 -16.29 -24.27
C LEU A 181 2.21 -16.86 -25.63
N THR A 182 1.30 -17.31 -26.50
CA THR A 182 1.63 -18.17 -27.65
C THR A 182 1.87 -17.43 -28.99
N SER A 183 1.85 -16.09 -29.03
CA SER A 183 1.77 -15.36 -30.33
C SER A 183 2.39 -13.96 -30.46
N CYS A 184 3.15 -13.42 -29.48
CA CYS A 184 3.70 -12.04 -29.55
C CYS A 184 5.24 -11.98 -29.40
N GLU A 185 5.86 -10.94 -29.97
CA GLU A 185 7.31 -10.64 -29.88
C GLU A 185 7.54 -9.30 -29.14
N ILE A 186 8.71 -9.10 -28.54
CA ILE A 186 9.08 -7.92 -27.75
C ILE A 186 10.40 -7.40 -28.29
N SER A 187 10.51 -6.08 -28.49
CA SER A 187 11.70 -5.44 -29.05
C SER A 187 11.77 -4.01 -28.56
N ASP A 188 12.92 -3.62 -28.03
CA ASP A 188 13.26 -2.25 -27.59
C ASP A 188 13.31 -1.23 -28.74
N ASP A 189 13.11 -1.68 -29.99
CA ASP A 189 12.95 -0.83 -31.17
C ASP A 189 11.50 -0.89 -31.73
N LEU A 190 10.91 0.29 -31.95
CA LEU A 190 9.60 0.53 -32.55
C LEU A 190 9.68 0.92 -34.03
N SER A 191 10.88 0.99 -34.62
CA SER A 191 11.11 1.51 -35.96
C SER A 191 10.47 0.67 -37.07
N GLU A 192 10.13 -0.60 -36.80
CA GLU A 192 9.41 -1.47 -37.74
C GLU A 192 7.88 -1.31 -37.68
N CYS A 193 7.37 -0.52 -36.73
CA CYS A 193 5.95 -0.51 -36.35
C CYS A 193 5.19 0.67 -36.99
N GLY A 194 4.05 0.42 -37.64
CA GLY A 194 3.24 1.45 -38.29
C GLY A 194 2.30 2.20 -37.32
N LEU A 195 1.72 1.45 -36.38
CA LEU A 195 0.81 1.94 -35.34
C LEU A 195 1.36 1.59 -33.95
N ILE A 196 1.36 2.59 -33.06
CA ILE A 196 1.80 2.51 -31.68
C ILE A 196 0.60 2.83 -30.77
N LEU A 197 0.20 1.85 -29.95
CA LEU A 197 -0.90 1.97 -28.99
C LEU A 197 -0.36 2.23 -27.58
N GLY A 198 -1.00 3.11 -26.80
CA GLY A 198 -0.67 3.34 -25.39
C GLY A 198 -1.87 3.82 -24.59
N ILE A 199 -1.82 3.75 -23.26
CA ILE A 199 -2.89 4.31 -22.40
C ILE A 199 -2.66 5.81 -22.16
N LYS A 200 -1.45 6.18 -21.74
CA LYS A 200 -1.00 7.57 -21.53
C LYS A 200 -0.05 8.02 -22.64
N GLN A 201 0.23 9.32 -22.70
CA GLN A 201 1.17 9.89 -23.64
C GLN A 201 2.61 9.37 -23.42
N PRO A 202 3.38 9.12 -24.49
CA PRO A 202 4.79 8.78 -24.39
C PRO A 202 5.64 10.00 -24.02
N LYS A 203 6.85 9.77 -23.52
CA LYS A 203 7.86 10.84 -23.42
C LYS A 203 8.16 11.41 -24.80
N LEU A 204 8.46 12.71 -24.89
CA LEU A 204 8.60 13.40 -26.19
C LEU A 204 9.74 12.83 -27.05
N GLU A 205 10.82 12.36 -26.42
CA GLU A 205 11.95 11.68 -27.06
C GLU A 205 11.61 10.32 -27.67
N MET A 206 10.54 9.65 -27.22
CA MET A 206 10.07 8.36 -27.74
C MET A 206 9.15 8.50 -28.97
N ILE A 207 8.87 9.72 -29.42
CA ILE A 207 7.97 9.98 -30.55
C ILE A 207 8.75 9.90 -31.86
N LEU A 208 8.55 8.79 -32.56
CA LEU A 208 9.19 8.45 -33.84
C LEU A 208 8.51 9.17 -35.02
N PRO A 209 9.28 9.50 -36.07
CA PRO A 209 8.75 10.13 -37.27
C PRO A 209 7.87 9.21 -38.10
N ASP A 210 6.87 9.82 -38.74
CA ASP A 210 5.96 9.21 -39.71
C ASP A 210 5.11 8.02 -39.18
N ARG A 211 4.91 7.92 -37.84
CA ARG A 211 4.12 6.84 -37.21
C ARG A 211 2.73 7.28 -36.78
N ALA A 212 1.80 6.33 -36.67
CA ALA A 212 0.51 6.54 -36.04
C ALA A 212 0.57 6.22 -34.54
N TYR A 213 0.01 7.09 -33.72
CA TYR A 213 -0.11 6.95 -32.28
C TYR A 213 -1.58 6.97 -31.86
N ALA A 214 -1.99 6.09 -30.96
CA ALA A 214 -3.31 6.13 -30.34
C ALA A 214 -3.24 5.96 -28.81
N PHE A 215 -3.70 6.96 -28.08
CA PHE A 215 -3.73 7.00 -26.60
C PHE A 215 -4.67 8.12 -26.09
N PHE A 216 -4.84 8.28 -24.78
CA PHE A 216 -5.54 9.44 -24.20
C PHE A 216 -4.63 10.68 -24.27
N SER A 217 -4.78 11.50 -25.30
CA SER A 217 -3.84 12.60 -25.57
C SER A 217 -4.24 13.93 -24.92
N HIS A 218 -5.55 14.15 -24.75
CA HIS A 218 -6.16 15.40 -24.29
C HIS A 218 -5.78 16.66 -25.11
N THR A 219 -5.00 16.55 -26.19
CA THR A 219 -4.50 17.71 -26.96
C THR A 219 -5.63 18.50 -27.63
N HIS A 220 -6.78 17.87 -27.88
CA HIS A 220 -7.99 18.54 -28.37
C HIS A 220 -8.54 19.60 -27.40
N LYS A 221 -8.22 19.51 -26.10
CA LYS A 221 -8.62 20.51 -25.09
C LYS A 221 -7.78 21.80 -25.17
N ALA A 222 -6.74 21.81 -26.02
CA ALA A 222 -5.84 22.94 -26.27
C ALA A 222 -5.11 23.51 -25.03
N GLN A 223 -5.08 22.76 -23.91
CA GLN A 223 -4.44 23.16 -22.66
C GLN A 223 -2.90 23.23 -22.82
N LYS A 224 -2.28 24.28 -22.24
CA LYS A 224 -0.83 24.57 -22.29
C LYS A 224 0.07 23.35 -22.02
N GLU A 225 -0.27 22.53 -21.03
CA GLU A 225 0.46 21.32 -20.64
C GLU A 225 0.55 20.24 -21.73
N ASN A 226 -0.48 20.13 -22.59
CA ASN A 226 -0.59 19.11 -23.63
C ASN A 226 -0.04 19.60 -24.99
N MET A 227 0.31 20.88 -25.12
CA MET A 227 0.80 21.44 -26.39
C MET A 227 2.21 20.97 -26.81
N PRO A 228 3.20 20.76 -25.91
CA PRO A 228 4.51 20.21 -26.29
C PRO A 228 4.41 18.84 -26.97
N LEU A 229 3.46 18.00 -26.56
CA LEU A 229 3.15 16.72 -27.22
C LEU A 229 2.66 16.95 -28.66
N LEU A 230 1.67 17.83 -28.84
CA LEU A 230 1.10 18.12 -30.15
C LEU A 230 2.14 18.73 -31.10
N ASP A 231 2.96 19.65 -30.61
CA ASP A 231 4.06 20.25 -31.37
C ASP A 231 5.09 19.20 -31.80
N LYS A 232 5.45 18.27 -30.91
CA LYS A 232 6.34 17.15 -31.24
C LYS A 232 5.73 16.25 -32.32
N ILE A 233 4.47 15.83 -32.15
CA ILE A 233 3.71 15.02 -33.13
C ILE A 233 3.70 15.68 -34.52
N LEU A 234 3.40 16.98 -34.58
CA LEU A 234 3.40 17.75 -35.83
C LEU A 234 4.81 17.82 -36.45
N SER A 235 5.84 18.12 -35.64
CA SER A 235 7.23 18.28 -36.11
C SER A 235 7.82 17.01 -36.74
N VAL A 236 7.45 15.83 -36.23
CA VAL A 236 7.93 14.53 -36.75
C VAL A 236 6.97 13.90 -37.76
N ARG A 237 5.93 14.63 -38.18
CA ARG A 237 4.88 14.18 -39.11
C ARG A 237 4.14 12.91 -38.63
N ALA A 238 4.05 12.70 -37.33
CA ALA A 238 3.24 11.62 -36.78
C ALA A 238 1.74 11.87 -36.99
N SER A 239 0.94 10.81 -36.87
CA SER A 239 -0.53 10.89 -36.78
C SER A 239 -0.97 10.57 -35.35
N LEU A 240 -1.96 11.29 -34.83
CA LEU A 240 -2.44 11.16 -33.46
C LEU A 240 -3.94 10.92 -33.42
N TYR A 241 -4.35 9.81 -32.80
CA TYR A 241 -5.73 9.42 -32.54
C TYR A 241 -5.99 9.46 -31.04
N ASP A 242 -7.01 10.20 -30.60
CA ASP A 242 -7.37 10.28 -29.18
C ASP A 242 -8.52 9.33 -28.84
N TYR A 243 -8.29 8.41 -27.90
CA TYR A 243 -9.32 7.49 -27.42
C TYR A 243 -10.54 8.20 -26.79
N GLU A 244 -10.40 9.46 -26.36
CA GLU A 244 -11.51 10.29 -25.88
C GLU A 244 -12.52 10.67 -26.96
N LEU A 245 -12.06 10.75 -28.20
CA LEU A 245 -12.81 11.26 -29.33
C LEU A 245 -13.44 10.13 -30.19
N ILE A 246 -13.21 8.88 -29.78
CA ILE A 246 -13.84 7.67 -30.37
C ILE A 246 -15.27 7.53 -29.81
N VAL A 247 -16.20 8.11 -30.57
CA VAL A 247 -17.61 8.27 -30.20
C VAL A 247 -18.52 7.55 -31.20
N GLY A 248 -19.40 6.66 -30.70
CA GLY A 248 -20.34 5.91 -31.53
C GLY A 248 -21.50 6.75 -32.09
N ASN A 249 -22.33 6.13 -32.93
CA ASN A 249 -23.40 6.79 -33.71
C ASN A 249 -24.40 7.62 -32.89
N HIS A 250 -24.54 7.36 -31.58
CA HIS A 250 -25.44 8.07 -30.67
C HIS A 250 -24.75 9.14 -29.81
N GLY A 251 -23.52 9.54 -30.13
CA GLY A 251 -22.76 10.52 -29.34
C GLY A 251 -22.15 9.98 -28.03
N LYS A 252 -22.27 8.67 -27.77
CA LYS A 252 -21.66 8.01 -26.60
C LYS A 252 -20.23 7.56 -26.91
N ARG A 253 -19.28 7.97 -26.05
CA ARG A 253 -17.88 7.51 -26.05
C ARG A 253 -17.80 6.00 -25.87
N LEU A 254 -16.99 5.32 -26.69
CA LEU A 254 -16.85 3.86 -26.67
C LEU A 254 -15.77 3.41 -25.67
N LEU A 255 -14.57 3.97 -25.74
CA LEU A 255 -13.45 3.65 -24.86
C LEU A 255 -13.49 4.54 -23.61
N ALA A 256 -14.11 4.06 -22.52
CA ALA A 256 -14.21 4.81 -21.26
C ALA A 256 -14.18 3.90 -20.02
N PHE A 257 -13.41 4.31 -18.99
CA PHE A 257 -13.25 3.59 -17.73
C PHE A 257 -14.28 3.97 -16.64
N GLY A 258 -15.13 4.98 -16.88
CA GLY A 258 -15.94 5.61 -15.84
C GLY A 258 -16.82 4.68 -15.00
N ASN A 259 -17.36 3.60 -15.57
CA ASN A 259 -18.13 2.60 -14.80
C ASN A 259 -17.28 1.97 -13.68
N TYR A 260 -15.99 1.72 -13.92
CA TYR A 260 -15.09 1.12 -12.93
C TYR A 260 -14.67 2.13 -11.86
N ALA A 261 -14.39 3.39 -12.23
CA ALA A 261 -14.17 4.47 -11.26
C ALA A 261 -15.37 4.61 -10.29
N GLY A 262 -16.59 4.62 -10.84
CA GLY A 262 -17.82 4.70 -10.05
C GLY A 262 -18.04 3.51 -9.13
N ARG A 263 -17.71 2.29 -9.59
CA ARG A 263 -17.81 1.06 -8.78
C ARG A 263 -16.80 1.07 -7.63
N ALA A 264 -15.53 1.37 -7.92
CA ALA A 264 -14.45 1.45 -6.93
C ALA A 264 -14.76 2.52 -5.86
N GLY A 265 -14.83 3.80 -6.27
CA GLY A 265 -15.02 4.90 -5.33
C GLY A 265 -16.34 4.89 -4.55
N PHE A 266 -17.32 4.07 -4.96
CA PHE A 266 -18.50 3.79 -4.14
C PHE A 266 -18.32 2.62 -3.15
N ILE A 267 -17.54 1.59 -3.47
CA ILE A 267 -17.13 0.57 -2.51
C ILE A 267 -16.25 1.20 -1.43
N ASP A 268 -15.29 2.03 -1.84
CA ASP A 268 -14.34 2.67 -0.93
C ASP A 268 -15.07 3.60 0.04
N ILE A 269 -15.96 4.47 -0.43
CA ILE A 269 -16.70 5.35 0.50
C ILE A 269 -17.60 4.56 1.46
N LEU A 270 -18.11 3.38 1.09
CA LEU A 270 -18.80 2.52 2.07
C LEU A 270 -17.84 2.01 3.15
N HIS A 271 -16.64 1.54 2.80
CA HIS A 271 -15.60 1.18 3.78
C HIS A 271 -15.22 2.38 4.68
N GLY A 272 -14.97 3.56 4.08
CA GLY A 272 -14.67 4.80 4.79
C GLY A 272 -15.79 5.24 5.73
N LEU A 273 -17.07 5.06 5.36
CA LEU A 273 -18.22 5.28 6.25
C LEU A 273 -18.22 4.30 7.42
N GLY A 274 -17.82 3.04 7.22
CA GLY A 274 -17.63 2.08 8.31
C GLY A 274 -16.64 2.61 9.35
N GLN A 275 -15.44 2.99 8.91
CA GLN A 275 -14.40 3.56 9.78
C GLN A 275 -14.83 4.89 10.43
N ARG A 276 -15.47 5.79 9.67
CA ARG A 276 -15.90 7.10 10.16
C ARG A 276 -17.02 6.99 11.19
N TYR A 277 -18.03 6.15 10.96
CA TYR A 277 -19.06 5.92 11.98
C TYR A 277 -18.48 5.28 13.24
N LEU A 278 -17.49 4.37 13.12
CA LEU A 278 -16.78 3.83 14.28
C LEU A 278 -16.04 4.91 15.09
N SER A 279 -15.37 5.87 14.44
CA SER A 279 -14.75 7.02 15.13
C SER A 279 -15.75 7.92 15.86
N LEU A 280 -17.01 7.92 15.41
CA LEU A 280 -18.13 8.62 16.04
C LEU A 280 -18.86 7.75 17.10
N GLY A 281 -18.33 6.57 17.41
CA GLY A 281 -18.90 5.63 18.39
C GLY A 281 -20.07 4.77 17.86
N ILE A 282 -20.33 4.78 16.54
CA ILE A 282 -21.47 4.11 15.90
C ILE A 282 -20.98 2.90 15.09
N SER A 283 -21.25 1.69 15.58
CA SER A 283 -20.98 0.47 14.83
C SER A 283 -21.99 0.28 13.69
N THR A 284 -21.50 0.09 12.47
CA THR A 284 -22.33 -0.16 11.26
C THR A 284 -21.84 -1.40 10.50
N PRO A 285 -22.71 -2.10 9.73
CA PRO A 285 -22.31 -3.25 8.92
C PRO A 285 -21.22 -2.97 7.88
N PHE A 286 -21.08 -1.69 7.46
CA PHE A 286 -20.06 -1.24 6.52
C PHE A 286 -18.61 -1.52 6.99
N LEU A 287 -18.39 -1.70 8.30
CA LEU A 287 -17.09 -2.12 8.87
C LEU A 287 -16.55 -3.46 8.37
N SER A 288 -17.40 -4.29 7.74
CA SER A 288 -16.99 -5.58 7.17
C SER A 288 -16.54 -5.51 5.69
N LEU A 289 -16.64 -4.34 5.06
CA LEU A 289 -16.07 -4.12 3.72
C LEU A 289 -14.59 -3.78 3.83
N GLY A 290 -13.79 -4.27 2.89
CA GLY A 290 -12.46 -3.75 2.59
C GLY A 290 -12.54 -2.70 1.47
N LEU A 291 -11.40 -2.06 1.18
CA LEU A 291 -11.23 -1.20 0.00
C LEU A 291 -11.33 -2.02 -1.30
N SER A 292 -11.67 -1.36 -2.41
CA SER A 292 -12.10 -2.05 -3.62
C SER A 292 -10.97 -2.87 -4.26
N TYR A 293 -9.72 -2.39 -4.18
CA TYR A 293 -8.51 -3.10 -4.60
C TYR A 293 -8.20 -4.37 -3.78
N MET A 294 -8.75 -4.52 -2.57
CA MET A 294 -8.49 -5.69 -1.71
C MET A 294 -9.22 -6.95 -2.22
N TYR A 295 -10.18 -6.79 -3.13
CA TYR A 295 -10.96 -7.90 -3.68
C TYR A 295 -10.32 -8.44 -4.98
N PRO A 296 -10.20 -9.77 -5.14
CA PRO A 296 -9.56 -10.37 -6.32
C PRO A 296 -10.36 -10.25 -7.63
N SER A 297 -11.55 -9.65 -7.57
CA SER A 297 -12.43 -9.36 -8.72
C SER A 297 -13.58 -8.44 -8.30
N LEU A 298 -14.18 -7.75 -9.27
CA LEU A 298 -15.43 -7.01 -9.08
C LEU A 298 -16.57 -7.92 -8.59
N ALA A 299 -16.58 -9.19 -8.97
CA ALA A 299 -17.57 -10.16 -8.49
C ALA A 299 -17.43 -10.43 -6.98
N ALA A 300 -16.19 -10.56 -6.47
CA ALA A 300 -15.92 -10.74 -5.05
C ALA A 300 -16.28 -9.47 -4.24
N ALA A 301 -15.94 -8.29 -4.76
CA ALA A 301 -16.29 -7.02 -4.12
C ALA A 301 -17.82 -6.84 -4.02
N LYS A 302 -18.56 -7.12 -5.11
CA LYS A 302 -20.02 -7.13 -5.10
C LYS A 302 -20.60 -8.13 -4.11
N ALA A 303 -20.02 -9.32 -3.97
CA ALA A 303 -20.48 -10.32 -3.00
C ALA A 303 -20.33 -9.82 -1.55
N ALA A 304 -19.26 -9.09 -1.22
CA ALA A 304 -19.11 -8.45 0.08
C ALA A 304 -20.17 -7.36 0.33
N VAL A 305 -20.43 -6.49 -0.67
CA VAL A 305 -21.49 -5.48 -0.58
C VAL A 305 -22.88 -6.12 -0.45
N ILE A 306 -23.14 -7.25 -1.13
CA ILE A 306 -24.38 -8.03 -0.96
C ILE A 306 -24.50 -8.56 0.47
N SER A 307 -23.43 -9.14 1.04
CA SER A 307 -23.43 -9.63 2.42
C SER A 307 -23.72 -8.52 3.44
N VAL A 308 -23.19 -7.31 3.20
CA VAL A 308 -23.51 -6.12 3.99
C VAL A 308 -24.95 -5.66 3.76
N GLY A 309 -25.45 -5.74 2.52
CA GLY A 309 -26.85 -5.50 2.20
C GLY A 309 -27.80 -6.44 2.93
N GLU A 310 -27.46 -7.73 3.03
CA GLU A 310 -28.20 -8.75 3.78
C GLU A 310 -28.16 -8.51 5.30
N GLU A 311 -27.01 -8.12 5.86
CA GLU A 311 -26.92 -7.71 7.27
C GLU A 311 -27.78 -6.46 7.54
N ILE A 312 -27.68 -5.45 6.68
CA ILE A 312 -28.51 -4.25 6.77
C ILE A 312 -29.99 -4.60 6.60
N ALA A 313 -30.37 -5.56 5.75
CA ALA A 313 -31.76 -5.97 5.52
C ALA A 313 -32.35 -6.89 6.61
N THR A 314 -31.50 -7.56 7.40
CA THR A 314 -31.93 -8.39 8.53
C THR A 314 -31.90 -7.63 9.85
N GLN A 315 -30.88 -6.81 10.08
CA GLN A 315 -30.65 -6.12 11.34
C GLN A 315 -31.01 -4.63 11.32
N GLY A 316 -31.04 -3.97 10.15
CA GLY A 316 -31.25 -2.53 10.02
C GLY A 316 -30.02 -1.69 10.35
N LEU A 317 -30.12 -0.36 10.18
CA LEU A 317 -29.11 0.60 10.60
C LEU A 317 -29.43 1.24 11.97
N PRO A 318 -28.42 1.72 12.71
CA PRO A 318 -28.63 2.52 13.93
C PRO A 318 -29.55 3.74 13.67
N PRO A 319 -30.51 4.04 14.56
CA PRO A 319 -31.45 5.16 14.35
C PRO A 319 -30.76 6.52 14.19
N ASP A 320 -29.60 6.72 14.80
CA ASP A 320 -28.87 7.99 14.82
C ASP A 320 -28.40 8.43 13.42
N ILE A 321 -28.08 7.45 12.56
CA ILE A 321 -27.64 7.66 11.16
C ILE A 321 -28.78 7.57 10.14
N CYS A 322 -30.00 7.28 10.58
CA CYS A 322 -31.18 7.21 9.71
C CYS A 322 -31.93 8.57 9.70
N PRO A 323 -32.36 9.07 8.52
CA PRO A 323 -32.25 8.45 7.21
C PRO A 323 -30.84 8.63 6.61
N LEU A 324 -30.26 7.58 6.03
CA LEU A 324 -28.98 7.64 5.33
C LEU A 324 -29.24 8.02 3.86
N ILE A 325 -28.92 9.26 3.49
CA ILE A 325 -29.21 9.82 2.15
C ILE A 325 -27.91 9.93 1.36
N ILE A 326 -27.80 9.17 0.27
CA ILE A 326 -26.66 9.14 -0.63
C ILE A 326 -27.03 9.85 -1.94
N VAL A 327 -26.31 10.94 -2.24
CA VAL A 327 -26.53 11.78 -3.42
C VAL A 327 -25.48 11.46 -4.48
N PHE A 328 -25.91 11.08 -5.69
CA PHE A 328 -25.04 10.85 -6.85
C PHE A 328 -25.16 12.03 -7.82
N THR A 329 -24.06 12.72 -8.12
CA THR A 329 -24.08 13.86 -9.05
C THR A 329 -23.91 13.40 -10.51
N GLY A 330 -24.68 13.99 -11.42
CA GLY A 330 -24.65 13.67 -12.84
C GLY A 330 -25.22 12.30 -13.20
N SER A 331 -25.27 12.03 -14.51
CA SER A 331 -25.83 10.80 -15.12
C SER A 331 -24.85 10.11 -16.07
N GLY A 332 -23.54 10.36 -15.91
CA GLY A 332 -22.48 9.71 -16.69
C GLY A 332 -22.24 8.25 -16.29
N ASN A 333 -21.30 7.59 -16.98
CA ASN A 333 -20.88 6.21 -16.67
C ASN A 333 -20.41 6.07 -15.20
N VAL A 334 -19.75 7.08 -14.64
CA VAL A 334 -19.30 7.09 -13.24
C VAL A 334 -20.48 7.00 -12.27
N SER A 335 -21.50 7.84 -12.45
CA SER A 335 -22.74 7.81 -11.66
C SER A 335 -23.46 6.46 -11.80
N HIS A 336 -23.50 5.88 -13.01
CA HIS A 336 -24.08 4.55 -13.23
C HIS A 336 -23.30 3.44 -12.51
N GLY A 337 -21.96 3.47 -12.51
CA GLY A 337 -21.11 2.51 -11.81
C GLY A 337 -21.28 2.56 -10.28
N ALA A 338 -21.36 3.77 -9.71
CA ALA A 338 -21.64 3.94 -8.29
C ALA A 338 -23.04 3.45 -7.91
N GLN A 339 -24.05 3.81 -8.71
CA GLN A 339 -25.42 3.31 -8.55
C GLN A 339 -25.55 1.79 -8.70
N GLU A 340 -24.69 1.15 -9.51
CA GLU A 340 -24.69 -0.31 -9.69
C GLU A 340 -24.31 -1.04 -8.40
N ILE A 341 -23.33 -0.52 -7.65
CA ILE A 341 -22.95 -1.05 -6.33
C ILE A 341 -24.00 -0.68 -5.28
N PHE A 342 -24.47 0.57 -5.27
CA PHE A 342 -25.54 1.00 -4.34
C PHE A 342 -26.80 0.14 -4.44
N LYS A 343 -27.16 -0.33 -5.65
CA LYS A 343 -28.31 -1.21 -5.87
C LYS A 343 -28.22 -2.58 -5.19
N LEU A 344 -27.05 -2.96 -4.68
CA LEU A 344 -26.83 -4.19 -3.91
C LEU A 344 -27.20 -4.03 -2.42
N LEU A 345 -27.38 -2.79 -1.95
CA LEU A 345 -27.88 -2.49 -0.60
C LEU A 345 -29.43 -2.42 -0.59
N PRO A 346 -30.10 -2.67 0.54
CA PRO A 346 -31.53 -2.44 0.69
C PRO A 346 -31.82 -0.93 0.70
N HIS A 347 -32.26 -0.39 -0.44
CA HIS A 347 -32.36 1.05 -0.71
C HIS A 347 -33.72 1.46 -1.28
N THR A 348 -33.99 2.77 -1.30
CA THR A 348 -35.08 3.37 -2.08
C THR A 348 -34.55 4.57 -2.86
N PHE A 349 -34.71 4.58 -4.19
CA PHE A 349 -34.41 5.77 -4.98
C PHE A 349 -35.51 6.82 -4.84
N VAL A 350 -35.13 8.09 -4.67
CA VAL A 350 -36.04 9.21 -4.47
C VAL A 350 -35.68 10.38 -5.39
N ASP A 351 -36.70 11.12 -5.80
CA ASP A 351 -36.54 12.35 -6.56
C ASP A 351 -36.01 13.48 -5.65
N PRO A 352 -35.10 14.36 -6.13
CA PRO A 352 -34.59 15.50 -5.37
C PRO A 352 -35.65 16.35 -4.66
N SER A 353 -36.84 16.52 -5.26
CA SER A 353 -37.94 17.29 -4.68
C SER A 353 -38.50 16.71 -3.37
N LYS A 354 -38.26 15.41 -3.09
CA LYS A 354 -38.78 14.72 -1.90
C LYS A 354 -37.84 14.72 -0.70
N LEU A 355 -36.59 15.17 -0.86
CA LEU A 355 -35.61 15.20 0.23
C LEU A 355 -36.11 15.96 1.48
N PRO A 356 -36.77 17.14 1.38
CA PRO A 356 -37.27 17.86 2.55
C PRO A 356 -38.33 17.07 3.34
N GLU A 357 -39.21 16.33 2.64
CA GLU A 357 -40.25 15.52 3.29
C GLU A 357 -39.68 14.32 4.05
N ILE A 358 -38.64 13.69 3.51
CA ILE A 358 -37.99 12.50 4.08
C ILE A 358 -37.26 12.86 5.37
N CYS A 359 -36.57 14.00 5.39
CA CYS A 359 -35.93 14.53 6.59
C CYS A 359 -36.97 15.02 7.62
N GLY A 360 -38.02 15.74 7.18
CA GLY A 360 -39.07 16.26 8.05
C GLY A 360 -39.80 15.18 8.87
N LYS A 361 -40.22 14.09 8.21
CA LYS A 361 -40.93 12.96 8.87
C LYS A 361 -40.11 12.26 9.97
N ASN A 362 -38.78 12.31 9.90
CA ASN A 362 -37.92 11.70 10.92
C ASN A 362 -37.70 12.61 12.15
N VAL A 363 -37.91 13.92 12.06
CA VAL A 363 -37.86 14.82 13.23
C VAL A 363 -38.99 14.50 14.20
N GLU A 364 -40.20 14.23 13.69
CA GLU A 364 -41.35 13.82 14.51
C GLU A 364 -41.13 12.47 15.20
N LEU A 365 -40.54 11.49 14.49
CA LEU A 365 -40.16 10.18 15.06
C LEU A 365 -39.08 10.28 16.15
N ARG A 366 -38.13 11.21 16.04
CA ARG A 366 -37.09 11.45 17.05
C ARG A 366 -37.63 12.14 18.31
N GLN A 367 -38.73 12.92 18.21
CA GLN A 367 -39.37 13.56 19.37
C GLN A 367 -40.26 12.61 20.18
N HIS A 368 -40.87 11.60 19.54
CA HIS A 368 -41.62 10.55 20.23
C HIS A 368 -40.72 9.38 20.63
N GLY A 369 -39.84 9.64 21.61
CA GLY A 369 -38.84 8.67 22.06
C GLY A 369 -39.44 7.38 22.62
N THR A 370 -39.48 6.31 21.81
CA THR A 370 -39.29 4.90 22.23
C THR A 370 -39.15 3.97 21.01
N THR A 371 -37.93 3.67 20.58
CA THR A 371 -37.57 2.34 20.03
C THR A 371 -36.05 2.21 19.91
N ARG A 372 -35.44 1.26 20.63
CA ARG A 372 -34.03 0.84 20.41
C ARG A 372 -33.88 -0.06 19.17
N LYS A 373 -34.88 -0.07 18.28
CA LYS A 373 -34.93 -0.99 17.14
C LYS A 373 -34.33 -0.29 15.93
N ARG A 374 -33.25 -0.85 15.40
CA ARG A 374 -32.63 -0.44 14.14
C ARG A 374 -33.67 -0.38 13.01
N VAL A 375 -33.47 0.55 12.07
CA VAL A 375 -34.48 0.92 11.05
C VAL A 375 -33.86 0.84 9.64
N PHE A 376 -34.66 0.43 8.65
CA PHE A 376 -34.25 0.36 7.24
C PHE A 376 -34.63 1.68 6.53
N GLN A 377 -33.69 2.63 6.44
CA GLN A 377 -33.89 3.93 5.78
C GLN A 377 -32.63 4.37 5.02
N ILE A 378 -32.29 3.66 3.94
CA ILE A 378 -31.24 4.08 2.99
C ILE A 378 -31.91 4.62 1.73
N TYR A 379 -31.58 5.86 1.37
CA TYR A 379 -32.14 6.55 0.21
C TYR A 379 -31.04 6.94 -0.78
N GLY A 380 -31.30 6.69 -2.07
CA GLY A 380 -30.45 7.12 -3.17
C GLY A 380 -31.11 8.26 -3.93
N CYS A 381 -30.37 9.33 -4.22
CA CYS A 381 -30.88 10.46 -4.99
C CYS A 381 -29.92 10.77 -6.15
N VAL A 382 -30.41 10.79 -7.38
CA VAL A 382 -29.59 11.10 -8.57
C VAL A 382 -29.87 12.53 -9.02
N VAL A 383 -28.84 13.36 -9.03
CA VAL A 383 -28.96 14.80 -9.25
C VAL A 383 -28.37 15.19 -10.60
N GLY A 384 -29.23 15.57 -11.54
CA GLY A 384 -28.85 16.22 -12.80
C GLY A 384 -28.63 17.73 -12.65
N CYS A 385 -28.07 18.37 -13.68
CA CYS A 385 -27.74 19.80 -13.73
C CYS A 385 -28.90 20.71 -13.31
N GLN A 386 -30.15 20.35 -13.64
CA GLN A 386 -31.35 21.14 -13.33
C GLN A 386 -31.66 21.30 -11.82
N HIS A 387 -30.99 20.55 -10.95
CA HIS A 387 -31.08 20.72 -9.48
C HIS A 387 -29.76 21.21 -8.86
N MET A 388 -28.73 21.46 -9.67
CA MET A 388 -27.45 22.02 -9.25
C MET A 388 -27.39 23.53 -9.44
N VAL A 389 -28.04 24.03 -10.50
CA VAL A 389 -28.06 25.44 -10.88
C VAL A 389 -29.46 25.92 -11.29
N GLU A 390 -29.71 27.22 -11.17
CA GLU A 390 -30.84 27.90 -11.81
C GLU A 390 -30.37 29.12 -12.60
N HIS A 391 -31.20 29.61 -13.52
CA HIS A 391 -30.91 30.80 -14.30
C HIS A 391 -31.10 32.06 -13.44
N LYS A 392 -30.18 33.04 -13.52
CA LYS A 392 -30.16 34.26 -12.67
C LYS A 392 -31.38 35.16 -12.86
N ASP A 393 -31.94 35.19 -14.08
CA ASP A 393 -33.29 35.72 -14.32
C ASP A 393 -34.33 34.68 -13.89
N SER A 394 -35.04 34.98 -12.80
CA SER A 394 -36.06 34.14 -12.17
C SER A 394 -37.30 33.88 -13.03
N THR A 395 -37.45 34.57 -14.18
CA THR A 395 -38.54 34.31 -15.14
C THR A 395 -38.22 33.17 -16.10
N LYS A 396 -36.94 32.81 -16.27
CA LYS A 396 -36.52 31.69 -17.12
C LYS A 396 -36.41 30.39 -16.31
N LYS A 397 -36.88 29.29 -16.91
CA LYS A 397 -36.63 27.93 -16.38
C LYS A 397 -35.26 27.43 -16.86
N PHE A 398 -34.69 26.47 -16.13
CA PHE A 398 -33.47 25.78 -16.57
C PHE A 398 -33.67 25.17 -17.96
N ASP A 399 -32.81 25.55 -18.92
CA ASP A 399 -32.67 24.87 -20.20
C ASP A 399 -31.24 24.30 -20.32
N ARG A 400 -31.14 23.06 -20.79
CA ARG A 400 -29.85 22.37 -20.85
C ARG A 400 -28.96 22.92 -21.97
N VAL A 401 -29.51 23.29 -23.12
CA VAL A 401 -28.71 23.78 -24.25
C VAL A 401 -28.16 25.17 -23.92
N ASP A 402 -29.01 26.03 -23.35
CA ASP A 402 -28.66 27.35 -22.85
C ASP A 402 -27.58 27.29 -21.76
N TYR A 403 -27.73 26.43 -20.75
CA TYR A 403 -26.73 26.26 -19.68
C TYR A 403 -25.33 25.89 -20.18
N TYR A 404 -25.21 25.00 -21.17
CA TYR A 404 -23.90 24.61 -21.72
C TYR A 404 -23.30 25.64 -22.69
N ALA A 405 -24.12 26.58 -23.19
CA ALA A 405 -23.69 27.70 -24.03
C ALA A 405 -23.33 28.96 -23.23
N HIS A 406 -24.11 29.26 -22.19
CA HIS A 406 -24.06 30.49 -21.38
C HIS A 406 -24.07 30.20 -19.86
N PRO A 407 -23.09 29.44 -19.34
CA PRO A 407 -23.08 29.03 -17.93
C PRO A 407 -22.92 30.20 -16.95
N ASP A 408 -22.40 31.34 -17.43
CA ASP A 408 -22.31 32.61 -16.72
C ASP A 408 -23.68 33.20 -16.34
N GLN A 409 -24.76 32.82 -17.03
CA GLN A 409 -26.13 33.25 -16.73
C GLN A 409 -26.78 32.43 -15.60
N TYR A 410 -26.09 31.43 -15.05
CA TYR A 410 -26.62 30.51 -14.02
C TYR A 410 -25.94 30.71 -12.66
N GLN A 411 -26.65 30.37 -11.58
CA GLN A 411 -26.18 30.42 -10.19
C GLN A 411 -26.36 29.06 -9.50
N PRO A 412 -25.45 28.68 -8.57
CA PRO A 412 -25.49 27.37 -7.93
C PRO A 412 -26.52 27.31 -6.79
N ILE A 413 -27.40 26.31 -6.83
CA ILE A 413 -28.49 26.07 -5.85
C ILE A 413 -28.36 24.75 -5.10
N PHE A 414 -27.35 23.93 -5.44
CA PHE A 414 -27.13 22.62 -4.81
C PHE A 414 -26.99 22.73 -3.29
N HIS A 415 -26.29 23.76 -2.82
CA HIS A 415 -26.08 24.09 -1.41
C HIS A 415 -27.38 24.43 -0.64
N GLU A 416 -28.43 24.87 -1.33
CA GLU A 416 -29.73 25.18 -0.72
C GLU A 416 -30.72 24.03 -0.81
N LYS A 417 -30.78 23.35 -1.96
CA LYS A 417 -31.89 22.44 -2.31
C LYS A 417 -31.54 20.96 -2.12
N ILE A 418 -30.26 20.60 -2.05
CA ILE A 418 -29.79 19.20 -2.01
C ILE A 418 -28.87 18.93 -0.81
N ALA A 419 -27.77 19.69 -0.71
CA ALA A 419 -26.73 19.46 0.29
C ALA A 419 -27.22 19.48 1.76
N PRO A 420 -28.22 20.28 2.19
CA PRO A 420 -28.73 20.24 3.56
C PRO A 420 -29.29 18.88 4.00
N TYR A 421 -29.63 18.00 3.05
CA TYR A 421 -30.23 16.69 3.29
C TYR A 421 -29.27 15.52 3.01
N ALA A 422 -28.09 15.78 2.43
CA ALA A 422 -27.16 14.72 2.04
C ALA A 422 -26.37 14.20 3.25
N SER A 423 -26.41 12.89 3.49
CA SER A 423 -25.47 12.22 4.42
C SER A 423 -24.14 11.91 3.72
N VAL A 424 -24.20 11.58 2.44
CA VAL A 424 -23.03 11.26 1.60
C VAL A 424 -23.21 11.91 0.22
N ILE A 425 -22.17 12.59 -0.27
CA ILE A 425 -22.12 13.08 -1.65
C ILE A 425 -21.14 12.21 -2.44
N VAL A 426 -21.60 11.60 -3.52
CA VAL A 426 -20.79 10.85 -4.48
C VAL A 426 -20.74 11.68 -5.76
N ASN A 427 -19.63 12.38 -5.95
CA ASN A 427 -19.47 13.33 -7.03
C ASN A 427 -18.97 12.61 -8.29
N CYS A 428 -19.83 12.56 -9.31
CA CYS A 428 -19.65 11.80 -10.55
C CYS A 428 -19.94 12.63 -11.81
N MET A 429 -20.02 13.96 -11.67
CA MET A 429 -20.33 14.90 -12.74
C MET A 429 -19.09 15.34 -13.52
N TYR A 430 -19.29 15.84 -14.74
CA TYR A 430 -18.26 16.61 -15.44
C TYR A 430 -18.31 18.07 -14.98
N TRP A 431 -17.16 18.69 -14.78
CA TRP A 431 -17.03 20.11 -14.45
C TRP A 431 -15.83 20.75 -15.17
N GLU A 432 -15.90 22.06 -15.39
CA GLU A 432 -14.82 22.88 -15.94
C GLU A 432 -15.05 24.34 -15.49
N ARG A 433 -13.97 25.14 -15.41
CA ARG A 433 -13.96 26.46 -14.74
C ARG A 433 -15.05 27.47 -15.14
N ARG A 434 -15.63 27.35 -16.34
CA ARG A 434 -16.73 28.23 -16.79
C ARG A 434 -18.10 27.90 -16.17
N PHE A 435 -18.27 26.71 -15.58
CA PHE A 435 -19.48 26.32 -14.88
C PHE A 435 -19.43 26.71 -13.40
N PRO A 436 -20.57 27.09 -12.79
CA PRO A 436 -20.65 27.26 -11.34
C PRO A 436 -20.13 26.04 -10.57
N ARG A 437 -19.48 26.26 -9.43
CA ARG A 437 -19.09 25.19 -8.50
C ARG A 437 -20.33 24.53 -7.89
N LEU A 438 -20.22 23.26 -7.49
CA LEU A 438 -21.25 22.52 -6.77
C LEU A 438 -21.35 22.98 -5.31
N LEU A 439 -20.20 23.12 -4.64
CA LEU A 439 -20.06 23.65 -3.28
C LEU A 439 -18.77 24.48 -3.19
N ASN A 440 -18.88 25.70 -2.66
CA ASN A 440 -17.74 26.53 -2.27
C ASN A 440 -17.47 26.44 -0.74
N THR A 441 -16.31 26.89 -0.27
CA THR A 441 -15.92 26.74 1.14
C THR A 441 -16.88 27.45 2.10
N MET A 442 -17.36 28.65 1.76
CA MET A 442 -18.30 29.41 2.61
C MET A 442 -19.67 28.74 2.71
N GLN A 443 -20.23 28.30 1.58
CA GLN A 443 -21.50 27.56 1.53
C GLN A 443 -21.45 26.29 2.39
N PHE A 444 -20.31 25.59 2.36
CA PHE A 444 -20.14 24.39 3.17
C PHE A 444 -19.98 24.69 4.67
N GLN A 445 -19.28 25.77 5.04
CA GLN A 445 -19.26 26.25 6.43
C GLN A 445 -20.66 26.59 6.94
N ASP A 446 -21.48 27.28 6.15
CA ASP A 446 -22.84 27.66 6.55
C ASP A 446 -23.79 26.46 6.63
N LEU A 447 -23.67 25.50 5.70
CA LEU A 447 -24.34 24.19 5.79
C LEU A 447 -24.03 23.49 7.11
N MET A 448 -22.76 23.41 7.50
CA MET A 448 -22.33 22.71 8.71
C MET A 448 -22.73 23.47 9.99
N ARG A 449 -22.76 24.81 9.96
CA ARG A 449 -23.39 25.65 11.01
C ARG A 449 -24.90 25.42 11.14
N SER A 450 -25.60 25.15 10.03
CA SER A 450 -27.04 24.87 10.02
C SER A 450 -27.42 23.44 10.45
N GLY A 451 -26.45 22.57 10.73
CA GLY A 451 -26.68 21.18 11.15
C GLY A 451 -26.86 20.19 10.00
N CYS A 452 -26.19 20.41 8.87
CA CYS A 452 -26.13 19.46 7.76
C CYS A 452 -25.67 18.06 8.24
N PRO A 453 -26.34 16.95 7.81
CA PRO A 453 -26.02 15.60 8.24
C PRO A 453 -24.87 14.95 7.44
N LEU A 454 -24.15 15.72 6.62
CA LEU A 454 -23.09 15.22 5.77
C LEU A 454 -21.95 14.68 6.62
N VAL A 455 -21.56 13.42 6.36
CA VAL A 455 -20.45 12.74 7.04
C VAL A 455 -19.31 12.41 6.08
N GLY A 456 -19.60 12.25 4.78
CA GLY A 456 -18.60 11.85 3.79
C GLY A 456 -18.86 12.37 2.37
N ILE A 457 -17.77 12.58 1.64
CA ILE A 457 -17.75 12.96 0.22
C ILE A 457 -16.79 12.00 -0.51
N SER A 458 -17.26 11.40 -1.61
CA SER A 458 -16.43 10.66 -2.56
C SER A 458 -16.39 11.43 -3.86
N ASP A 459 -15.29 12.13 -4.12
CA ASP A 459 -15.09 12.91 -5.33
C ASP A 459 -14.37 12.11 -6.41
N ILE A 460 -15.15 11.32 -7.13
CA ILE A 460 -14.70 10.44 -8.21
C ILE A 460 -14.30 11.26 -9.47
N THR A 461 -14.55 12.57 -9.49
CA THR A 461 -14.03 13.47 -10.53
C THR A 461 -12.54 13.75 -10.32
N CYS A 462 -12.10 13.80 -9.07
CA CYS A 462 -10.74 14.15 -8.65
C CYS A 462 -10.25 15.52 -9.19
N ASP A 463 -11.17 16.45 -9.46
CA ASP A 463 -10.83 17.82 -9.86
C ASP A 463 -10.35 18.63 -8.64
N VAL A 464 -9.04 18.66 -8.38
CA VAL A 464 -8.43 19.42 -7.27
C VAL A 464 -8.82 20.90 -7.31
N GLY A 465 -9.46 21.39 -6.25
CA GLY A 465 -10.01 22.74 -6.18
C GLY A 465 -11.10 23.00 -7.23
N GLY A 466 -11.82 21.96 -7.67
CA GLY A 466 -12.73 21.96 -8.80
C GLY A 466 -14.20 22.17 -8.44
N SER A 467 -15.05 21.19 -8.75
CA SER A 467 -16.49 21.32 -8.53
C SER A 467 -16.86 21.42 -7.03
N ILE A 468 -16.08 20.80 -6.15
CA ILE A 468 -16.12 20.97 -4.69
C ILE A 468 -14.83 21.69 -4.27
N GLU A 469 -14.94 22.97 -3.91
CA GLU A 469 -13.78 23.87 -3.78
C GLU A 469 -12.75 23.43 -2.75
N PHE A 470 -13.21 22.94 -1.59
CA PHE A 470 -12.36 22.58 -0.47
C PHE A 470 -11.68 21.22 -0.61
N ILE A 471 -11.93 20.46 -1.68
CA ILE A 471 -11.14 19.27 -2.01
C ILE A 471 -9.88 19.75 -2.75
N ASN A 472 -8.89 20.22 -1.98
CA ASN A 472 -7.67 20.87 -2.47
C ASN A 472 -6.48 19.90 -2.68
N GLN A 473 -6.69 18.60 -2.45
CA GLN A 473 -5.67 17.56 -2.54
C GLN A 473 -6.28 16.25 -3.07
N THR A 474 -5.46 15.45 -3.76
CA THR A 474 -5.81 14.08 -4.16
C THR A 474 -5.52 13.08 -3.04
N THR A 475 -6.15 11.91 -3.09
CA THR A 475 -5.81 10.76 -2.24
C THR A 475 -5.23 9.60 -3.06
N SER A 476 -4.50 8.69 -2.41
CA SER A 476 -3.96 7.49 -3.04
C SER A 476 -4.83 6.27 -2.75
N ILE A 477 -4.66 5.18 -3.50
CA ILE A 477 -5.37 3.90 -3.24
C ILE A 477 -5.04 3.36 -1.83
N ASP A 478 -3.78 3.48 -1.38
CA ASP A 478 -3.35 3.02 -0.06
C ASP A 478 -3.83 3.92 1.10
N SER A 479 -4.14 5.19 0.83
CA SER A 479 -4.68 6.15 1.80
C SER A 479 -5.80 6.99 1.18
N PRO A 480 -6.98 6.39 0.94
CA PRO A 480 -8.01 6.97 0.06
C PRO A 480 -8.86 8.06 0.70
N PHE A 481 -8.67 8.36 1.99
CA PHE A 481 -9.43 9.37 2.74
C PHE A 481 -8.54 10.40 3.43
N PHE A 482 -9.06 11.62 3.52
CA PHE A 482 -8.66 12.62 4.51
C PHE A 482 -9.92 13.18 5.20
N ARG A 483 -9.77 13.81 6.36
CA ARG A 483 -10.83 14.56 7.02
C ARG A 483 -10.65 16.05 6.81
N TYR A 484 -11.71 16.73 6.39
CA TYR A 484 -11.77 18.18 6.29
C TYR A 484 -12.66 18.76 7.38
N ASP A 485 -12.10 19.65 8.21
CA ASP A 485 -12.83 20.41 9.23
C ASP A 485 -13.16 21.81 8.70
N PRO A 486 -14.44 22.09 8.38
CA PRO A 486 -14.86 23.37 7.81
C PRO A 486 -14.72 24.54 8.78
N PHE A 487 -14.76 24.32 10.10
CA PHE A 487 -14.76 25.41 11.07
C PHE A 487 -13.38 26.07 11.20
N ASN A 488 -12.32 25.29 11.01
CA ASN A 488 -10.93 25.72 11.10
C ASN A 488 -10.22 25.76 9.73
N ASP A 489 -10.95 25.47 8.64
CA ASP A 489 -10.43 25.36 7.27
C ASP A 489 -9.15 24.48 7.21
N SER A 490 -9.26 23.27 7.78
CA SER A 490 -8.10 22.43 8.08
C SER A 490 -8.26 20.98 7.65
N TYR A 491 -7.12 20.37 7.29
CA TYR A 491 -7.02 19.07 6.64
C TYR A 491 -6.25 18.10 7.54
N HIS A 492 -6.76 16.89 7.69
CA HIS A 492 -6.27 15.90 8.64
C HIS A 492 -6.19 14.53 7.97
N CYS A 493 -5.12 13.78 8.21
CA CYS A 493 -4.95 12.43 7.67
C CYS A 493 -5.60 11.35 8.55
N ASP A 494 -6.06 11.71 9.74
CA ASP A 494 -6.86 10.86 10.62
C ASP A 494 -8.37 10.93 10.30
N LEU A 495 -9.12 9.96 10.83
CA LEU A 495 -10.58 9.92 10.76
C LEU A 495 -11.26 10.35 12.07
N GLU A 496 -10.51 10.81 13.07
CA GLU A 496 -11.01 11.11 14.43
C GLU A 496 -11.37 12.61 14.59
N GLY A 497 -12.40 12.94 15.35
CA GLY A 497 -12.79 14.34 15.59
C GLY A 497 -13.72 14.96 14.54
N SER A 498 -13.85 16.29 14.55
CA SER A 498 -14.88 17.03 13.81
C SER A 498 -14.61 17.15 12.30
N GLY A 499 -15.67 17.25 11.50
CA GLY A 499 -15.59 17.45 10.04
C GLY A 499 -16.15 16.28 9.23
N VAL A 500 -15.87 16.29 7.92
CA VAL A 500 -16.32 15.26 6.96
C VAL A 500 -15.14 14.48 6.39
N ILE A 501 -15.34 13.21 6.07
CA ILE A 501 -14.35 12.45 5.30
C ILE A 501 -14.47 12.80 3.82
N CYS A 502 -13.34 12.91 3.13
CA CYS A 502 -13.24 13.21 1.72
C CYS A 502 -12.34 12.17 1.05
N SER A 503 -12.80 11.61 -0.06
CA SER A 503 -12.00 10.77 -0.96
C SER A 503 -11.87 11.46 -2.31
N ALA A 504 -10.68 11.43 -2.90
CA ALA A 504 -10.37 12.04 -4.19
C ALA A 504 -9.24 11.24 -4.87
N VAL A 505 -9.47 9.94 -5.10
CA VAL A 505 -8.50 9.05 -5.76
C VAL A 505 -8.59 9.23 -7.28
N ASP A 506 -7.47 9.57 -7.91
CA ASP A 506 -7.38 9.91 -9.35
C ASP A 506 -7.39 8.68 -10.27
N ILE A 507 -6.98 7.52 -9.75
CA ILE A 507 -6.79 6.26 -10.49
C ILE A 507 -7.80 5.15 -10.15
N LEU A 508 -8.98 5.46 -9.59
CA LEU A 508 -10.00 4.47 -9.18
C LEU A 508 -10.30 3.28 -10.15
N PRO A 509 -10.28 3.42 -11.49
CA PRO A 509 -10.43 2.26 -12.38
C PRO A 509 -9.40 1.13 -12.18
N THR A 510 -8.22 1.44 -11.64
CA THR A 510 -7.13 0.46 -11.47
C THR A 510 -7.38 -0.51 -10.34
N GLU A 511 -8.26 -0.19 -9.39
CA GLU A 511 -8.67 -1.11 -8.33
C GLU A 511 -9.43 -2.33 -8.88
N PHE A 512 -10.04 -2.19 -10.06
CA PHE A 512 -10.56 -3.31 -10.86
C PHE A 512 -9.79 -3.49 -12.17
N ALA A 513 -8.45 -3.40 -12.12
CA ALA A 513 -7.56 -3.43 -13.29
C ALA A 513 -7.87 -4.58 -14.28
N LYS A 514 -8.20 -5.78 -13.79
CA LYS A 514 -8.50 -6.94 -14.65
C LYS A 514 -9.74 -6.68 -15.51
N GLU A 515 -10.89 -6.42 -14.89
CA GLU A 515 -12.15 -6.19 -15.59
C GLU A 515 -12.14 -4.89 -16.40
N ALA A 516 -11.47 -3.83 -15.90
CA ALA A 516 -11.29 -2.57 -16.61
C ALA A 516 -10.45 -2.75 -17.88
N SER A 517 -9.34 -3.49 -17.80
CA SER A 517 -8.46 -3.78 -18.95
C SER A 517 -9.11 -4.73 -19.94
N GLN A 518 -9.87 -5.73 -19.47
CA GLN A 518 -10.63 -6.61 -20.36
C GLN A 518 -11.69 -5.82 -21.14
N HIS A 519 -12.55 -5.06 -20.46
CA HIS A 519 -13.58 -4.23 -21.11
C HIS A 519 -12.97 -3.22 -22.12
N PHE A 520 -11.82 -2.62 -21.78
CA PHE A 520 -11.11 -1.72 -22.69
C PHE A 520 -10.51 -2.45 -23.88
N GLY A 521 -9.87 -3.60 -23.66
CA GLY A 521 -9.27 -4.45 -24.69
C GLY A 521 -10.28 -5.00 -25.69
N ASP A 522 -11.42 -5.52 -25.19
CA ASP A 522 -12.51 -6.09 -26.00
C ASP A 522 -13.10 -5.06 -26.98
N ILE A 523 -13.15 -3.78 -26.59
CA ILE A 523 -13.59 -2.69 -27.47
C ILE A 523 -12.45 -2.27 -28.41
N LEU A 524 -11.23 -2.08 -27.88
CA LEU A 524 -10.10 -1.59 -28.66
C LEU A 524 -9.68 -2.56 -29.77
N SER A 525 -9.74 -3.88 -29.55
CA SER A 525 -9.40 -4.89 -30.57
C SER A 525 -10.23 -4.74 -31.85
N THR A 526 -11.51 -4.35 -31.74
CA THR A 526 -12.39 -4.11 -32.90
C THR A 526 -11.97 -2.90 -33.74
N LEU A 527 -11.24 -1.95 -33.15
CA LEU A 527 -10.84 -0.69 -33.78
C LEU A 527 -9.42 -0.74 -34.35
N VAL A 528 -8.52 -1.50 -33.69
CA VAL A 528 -7.10 -1.61 -34.05
C VAL A 528 -6.90 -2.12 -35.47
N GLY A 529 -7.72 -3.06 -35.94
CA GLY A 529 -7.65 -3.54 -37.33
C GLY A 529 -7.86 -2.43 -38.37
N SER A 530 -8.79 -1.49 -38.12
CA SER A 530 -9.01 -0.33 -38.99
C SER A 530 -7.86 0.69 -38.89
N LEU A 531 -7.35 0.95 -37.68
CA LEU A 531 -6.24 1.89 -37.47
C LEU A 531 -4.90 1.41 -38.04
N ALA A 532 -4.69 0.08 -38.15
CA ALA A 532 -3.43 -0.50 -38.61
C ALA A 532 -3.38 -0.79 -40.11
N SER A 533 -4.54 -0.95 -40.78
CA SER A 533 -4.62 -1.34 -42.19
C SER A 533 -4.76 -0.18 -43.17
N VAL A 534 -5.26 0.97 -42.72
CA VAL A 534 -5.70 2.07 -43.59
C VAL A 534 -4.58 3.10 -43.82
N VAL A 535 -4.28 3.37 -45.10
CA VAL A 535 -3.22 4.33 -45.51
C VAL A 535 -3.77 5.75 -45.73
N ASP A 536 -5.06 5.89 -46.05
CA ASP A 536 -5.76 7.17 -46.21
C ASP A 536 -6.84 7.35 -45.11
N ILE A 537 -6.72 8.44 -44.35
CA ILE A 537 -7.66 8.87 -43.32
C ILE A 537 -9.13 8.96 -43.80
N LEU A 538 -9.36 9.12 -45.12
CA LEU A 538 -10.68 9.15 -45.75
C LEU A 538 -11.34 7.78 -45.89
N GLU A 539 -10.61 6.68 -45.72
CA GLU A 539 -11.17 5.31 -45.70
C GLU A 539 -11.55 4.87 -44.28
N LEU A 540 -11.02 5.52 -43.24
CA LEU A 540 -11.37 5.20 -41.84
C LEU A 540 -12.86 5.46 -41.53
N PRO A 541 -13.50 4.59 -40.73
CA PRO A 541 -14.84 4.82 -40.18
C PRO A 541 -14.98 6.22 -39.55
N MET A 542 -16.15 6.85 -39.70
CA MET A 542 -16.37 8.24 -39.28
C MET A 542 -15.98 8.51 -37.81
N HIS A 543 -16.20 7.55 -36.91
CA HIS A 543 -15.86 7.67 -35.49
C HIS A 543 -14.34 7.64 -35.22
N LEU A 544 -13.55 6.94 -36.03
CA LEU A 544 -12.07 6.96 -35.97
C LEU A 544 -11.49 8.19 -36.68
N ARG A 545 -12.08 8.58 -37.81
CA ARG A 545 -11.70 9.81 -38.53
C ARG A 545 -11.87 11.06 -37.66
N ARG A 546 -12.98 11.15 -36.93
CA ARG A 546 -13.23 12.22 -35.96
C ARG A 546 -12.25 12.21 -34.78
N ALA A 547 -11.70 11.04 -34.42
CA ALA A 547 -10.74 10.92 -33.34
C ALA A 547 -9.30 11.30 -33.74
N CYS A 548 -9.02 11.48 -35.03
CA CYS A 548 -7.70 11.87 -35.52
C CYS A 548 -7.49 13.38 -35.38
N ILE A 549 -6.62 13.79 -34.45
CA ILE A 549 -6.31 15.20 -34.18
C ILE A 549 -5.31 15.75 -35.19
N ALA A 550 -4.27 14.97 -35.46
CA ALA A 550 -3.20 15.32 -36.40
C ALA A 550 -2.91 14.13 -37.34
N HIS A 551 -2.58 14.43 -38.59
CA HIS A 551 -2.19 13.44 -39.60
C HIS A 551 -1.03 13.99 -40.43
N ARG A 552 0.06 13.22 -40.53
CA ARG A 552 1.25 13.53 -41.37
C ARG A 552 1.82 14.95 -41.18
N GLY A 553 1.77 15.48 -39.96
CA GLY A 553 2.32 16.80 -39.62
C GLY A 553 1.36 17.98 -39.80
N ALA A 554 0.09 17.75 -40.11
CA ALA A 554 -0.97 18.76 -40.13
C ALA A 554 -2.09 18.40 -39.14
N LEU A 555 -2.79 19.41 -38.63
CA LEU A 555 -4.05 19.21 -37.90
C LEU A 555 -5.15 18.80 -38.89
N THR A 556 -6.10 17.95 -38.45
CA THR A 556 -7.30 17.68 -39.25
C THR A 556 -8.32 18.81 -39.07
N SER A 557 -9.25 18.96 -40.01
CA SER A 557 -10.14 20.12 -40.12
C SER A 557 -11.02 20.40 -38.89
N LEU A 558 -11.29 19.39 -38.07
CA LEU A 558 -12.02 19.55 -36.81
C LEU A 558 -11.21 20.28 -35.73
N TYR A 559 -9.88 20.30 -35.82
CA TYR A 559 -8.96 20.79 -34.78
C TYR A 559 -8.17 22.05 -35.18
N GLU A 560 -8.47 22.66 -36.33
CA GLU A 560 -7.91 23.95 -36.80
C GLU A 560 -8.23 25.14 -35.86
N TYR A 561 -9.04 24.95 -34.81
CA TYR A 561 -9.22 25.93 -33.74
C TYR A 561 -8.07 25.95 -32.73
N ILE A 562 -7.30 24.87 -32.56
CA ILE A 562 -6.24 24.79 -31.52
C ILE A 562 -5.22 25.93 -31.65
N PRO A 563 -4.69 26.28 -32.85
CA PRO A 563 -3.76 27.42 -33.00
C PRO A 563 -4.40 28.79 -32.68
N ARG A 564 -5.73 28.91 -32.73
CA ARG A 564 -6.45 30.13 -32.32
C ARG A 564 -6.57 30.22 -30.81
N MET A 565 -6.91 29.12 -30.13
CA MET A 565 -6.94 29.06 -28.66
C MET A 565 -5.57 29.34 -28.02
N ARG A 566 -4.49 28.80 -28.61
CA ARG A 566 -3.11 29.11 -28.17
C ARG A 566 -2.79 30.61 -28.24
N LYS A 567 -3.31 31.32 -29.25
CA LYS A 567 -3.08 32.76 -29.40
C LYS A 567 -3.83 33.59 -28.37
N SER A 568 -5.08 33.24 -28.03
CA SER A 568 -5.82 33.95 -26.98
C SER A 568 -5.15 33.85 -25.60
N GLU A 569 -4.53 32.71 -25.26
CA GLU A 569 -3.71 32.60 -24.03
C GLU A 569 -2.37 33.37 -24.12
N THR A 570 -1.86 33.60 -25.34
CA THR A 570 -0.61 34.35 -25.55
C THR A 570 -0.83 35.86 -25.53
N GLU A 571 -2.01 36.35 -25.96
CA GLU A 571 -2.32 37.78 -26.00
C GLU A 571 -2.43 38.40 -24.59
N GLU A 572 -2.94 37.65 -23.59
CA GLU A 572 -2.91 38.07 -22.17
C GLU A 572 -1.50 38.15 -21.55
N LEU A 573 -0.49 37.57 -22.22
CA LEU A 573 0.92 37.52 -21.78
C LEU A 573 1.85 38.29 -22.74
N SER A 574 1.32 39.08 -23.67
CA SER A 574 2.07 39.71 -24.78
C SER A 574 2.53 41.15 -24.52
N VAL A 575 2.81 41.49 -23.26
CA VAL A 575 3.71 42.59 -22.90
C VAL A 575 4.92 41.95 -22.24
N ASP A 576 6.12 42.38 -22.67
CA ASP A 576 7.42 41.88 -22.22
C ASP A 576 7.76 40.42 -22.61
N ILE A 577 8.38 40.27 -23.78
CA ILE A 577 9.78 39.83 -23.94
C ILE A 577 10.10 39.83 -25.44
N ALA A 578 10.63 40.95 -25.90
CA ALA A 578 11.21 41.09 -27.24
C ALA A 578 12.67 41.49 -27.08
N ASN A 579 13.56 40.48 -26.99
CA ASN A 579 14.96 40.45 -27.45
C ASN A 579 15.65 39.22 -26.84
N GLY A 580 16.14 38.31 -27.67
CA GLY A 580 16.88 37.14 -27.21
C GLY A 580 18.39 37.30 -27.38
N HIS A 581 19.19 36.57 -26.60
CA HIS A 581 20.57 36.21 -26.92
C HIS A 581 20.88 34.81 -26.36
N THR A 582 21.89 34.15 -26.94
CA THR A 582 22.34 32.81 -26.54
C THR A 582 23.48 32.95 -25.53
N ASN A 583 23.23 32.68 -24.24
CA ASN A 583 24.25 32.79 -23.19
C ASN A 583 24.41 31.47 -22.42
N LYS A 584 25.66 31.11 -22.12
CA LYS A 584 25.99 30.06 -21.15
C LYS A 584 25.83 30.68 -19.75
N LYS A 585 24.85 30.21 -18.98
CA LYS A 585 24.67 30.67 -17.61
C LYS A 585 25.75 30.11 -16.68
N PHE A 586 26.28 30.98 -15.83
CA PHE A 586 27.20 30.65 -14.74
C PHE A 586 26.43 30.81 -13.42
N ASN A 587 26.35 29.75 -12.63
CA ASN A 587 25.64 29.74 -11.35
C ASN A 587 26.62 29.69 -10.18
N ILE A 588 26.31 30.35 -9.07
CA ILE A 588 27.05 30.30 -7.80
C ILE A 588 26.07 30.30 -6.62
N GLN A 589 26.35 29.51 -5.59
CA GLN A 589 25.55 29.49 -4.37
C GLN A 589 26.11 30.47 -3.32
N VAL A 590 25.22 31.27 -2.75
CA VAL A 590 25.51 32.32 -1.77
C VAL A 590 24.59 32.17 -0.56
N SER A 591 25.19 32.03 0.61
CA SER A 591 24.47 31.95 1.87
C SER A 591 24.47 33.31 2.57
N LEU A 592 23.27 33.79 2.93
CA LEU A 592 23.02 35.00 3.70
C LEU A 592 22.53 34.61 5.11
N SER A 593 23.00 35.28 6.16
CA SER A 593 22.36 35.23 7.48
C SER A 593 22.35 36.59 8.17
N GLY A 594 21.25 36.94 8.81
CA GLY A 594 20.97 38.30 9.30
C GLY A 594 19.52 38.48 9.75
N HIS A 595 19.12 39.72 10.09
CA HIS A 595 17.70 40.09 10.21
C HIS A 595 17.07 40.28 8.81
N LEU A 596 17.15 39.24 8.00
CA LEU A 596 16.91 39.28 6.55
C LEU A 596 15.51 39.79 6.19
N PHE A 597 14.50 39.40 6.96
CA PHE A 597 13.10 39.74 6.69
C PHE A 597 12.62 40.96 7.47
N ASP A 598 12.96 41.07 8.76
CA ASP A 598 12.49 42.17 9.63
C ASP A 598 13.04 43.54 9.24
N GLN A 599 14.22 43.58 8.61
CA GLN A 599 14.85 44.79 8.09
C GLN A 599 14.79 44.87 6.55
N PHE A 600 14.06 43.98 5.88
CA PHE A 600 13.95 43.86 4.42
C PHE A 600 15.29 43.70 3.67
N LEU A 601 16.37 43.34 4.38
CA LEU A 601 17.72 43.17 3.81
C LEU A 601 17.80 42.05 2.77
N ILE A 602 16.90 41.06 2.82
CA ILE A 602 16.76 40.08 1.74
C ILE A 602 16.30 40.74 0.45
N ASN A 603 15.35 41.68 0.51
CA ASN A 603 14.87 42.38 -0.68
C ASN A 603 15.98 43.26 -1.25
N GLU A 604 16.74 43.99 -0.43
CA GLU A 604 17.92 44.73 -0.90
C GLU A 604 18.96 43.80 -1.57
N ALA A 605 19.19 42.60 -1.02
CA ALA A 605 20.08 41.62 -1.62
C ALA A 605 19.59 41.10 -2.97
N LEU A 606 18.28 40.85 -3.11
CA LEU A 606 17.64 40.41 -4.36
C LEU A 606 17.61 41.54 -5.40
N ASP A 607 17.27 42.76 -4.99
CA ASP A 607 17.31 43.97 -5.82
C ASP A 607 18.73 44.22 -6.38
N ILE A 608 19.78 43.99 -5.58
CA ILE A 608 21.19 44.07 -6.03
C ILE A 608 21.49 43.02 -7.11
N ILE A 609 20.93 41.80 -7.00
CA ILE A 609 21.13 40.72 -7.98
C ILE A 609 20.41 41.08 -9.29
N GLU A 610 19.14 41.48 -9.23
CA GLU A 610 18.34 41.82 -10.42
C GLU A 610 18.85 43.09 -11.11
N ALA A 611 19.18 44.15 -10.37
CA ALA A 611 19.71 45.41 -10.92
C ALA A 611 21.07 45.23 -11.61
N ALA A 612 21.84 44.21 -11.23
CA ALA A 612 23.08 43.85 -11.91
C ALA A 612 22.87 42.98 -13.17
N GLY A 613 21.64 42.52 -13.44
CA GLY A 613 21.31 41.61 -14.54
C GLY A 613 21.50 40.13 -14.20
N GLY A 614 21.51 39.77 -12.91
CA GLY A 614 21.50 38.39 -12.44
C GLY A 614 20.09 37.83 -12.30
N SER A 615 19.99 36.51 -12.34
CA SER A 615 18.81 35.75 -11.91
C SER A 615 19.12 35.00 -10.62
N PHE A 616 18.13 34.73 -9.78
CA PHE A 616 18.32 33.94 -8.56
C PHE A 616 17.24 32.87 -8.39
N HIS A 617 17.58 31.83 -7.62
CA HIS A 617 16.67 30.80 -7.14
C HIS A 617 16.89 30.60 -5.63
N LEU A 618 15.80 30.57 -4.87
CA LEU A 618 15.84 30.37 -3.42
C LEU A 618 15.94 28.87 -3.13
N VAL A 619 17.12 28.42 -2.72
CA VAL A 619 17.42 27.00 -2.44
C VAL A 619 16.90 26.58 -1.08
N ASN A 620 17.07 27.44 -0.07
CA ASN A 620 16.64 27.20 1.30
C ASN A 620 16.37 28.53 2.01
N CYS A 621 15.41 28.54 2.94
CA CYS A 621 15.04 29.74 3.69
C CYS A 621 14.52 29.36 5.08
N GLN A 622 15.15 29.91 6.12
CA GLN A 622 14.72 29.78 7.51
C GLN A 622 14.53 31.17 8.10
N VAL A 623 13.26 31.54 8.33
CA VAL A 623 12.90 32.81 8.97
C VAL A 623 13.02 32.67 10.49
N GLY A 624 13.61 33.66 11.14
CA GLY A 624 13.70 33.73 12.60
C GLY A 624 12.31 33.73 13.26
N GLN A 625 12.16 33.06 14.40
CA GLN A 625 10.85 32.91 15.07
C GLN A 625 10.29 34.21 15.69
N ASN A 626 11.05 35.30 15.65
CA ASN A 626 10.66 36.64 16.06
C ASN A 626 11.68 37.66 15.50
N ALA A 627 11.37 38.94 15.56
CA ALA A 627 12.20 40.02 14.99
C ALA A 627 13.62 40.17 15.59
N ASN A 628 13.90 39.51 16.73
CA ASN A 628 15.22 39.48 17.35
C ASN A 628 16.02 38.20 17.00
N ALA A 629 15.45 37.28 16.21
CA ALA A 629 16.10 36.04 15.80
C ALA A 629 16.70 36.16 14.39
N MET A 630 17.94 35.71 14.23
CA MET A 630 18.62 35.70 12.94
C MET A 630 17.91 34.72 11.97
N SER A 631 17.68 35.20 10.75
CA SER A 631 17.18 34.42 9.63
C SER A 631 18.33 33.99 8.72
N HIS A 632 18.11 32.92 7.95
CA HIS A 632 19.09 32.34 7.02
C HIS A 632 18.45 32.07 5.66
N SER A 633 19.17 32.34 4.57
CA SER A 633 18.71 32.15 3.20
C SER A 633 19.87 31.71 2.31
N ASP A 634 19.68 30.63 1.55
CA ASP A 634 20.62 30.17 0.54
C ASP A 634 20.06 30.48 -0.85
N LEU A 635 20.81 31.26 -1.62
CA LEU A 635 20.46 31.69 -2.97
C LEU A 635 21.41 31.07 -3.99
N GLU A 636 20.88 30.44 -5.03
CA GLU A 636 21.63 30.16 -6.25
C GLU A 636 21.49 31.37 -7.18
N ILE A 637 22.61 32.00 -7.53
CA ILE A 637 22.66 33.19 -8.39
C ILE A 637 23.23 32.78 -9.74
N GLY A 638 22.44 32.92 -10.80
CA GLY A 638 22.83 32.66 -12.19
C GLY A 638 22.99 33.95 -13.00
N ALA A 639 24.14 34.12 -13.66
CA ALA A 639 24.39 35.24 -14.58
C ALA A 639 24.90 34.78 -15.95
N ASP A 640 24.67 35.59 -16.97
CA ASP A 640 25.04 35.30 -18.36
C ASP A 640 26.53 35.53 -18.67
N ASP A 641 27.26 36.22 -17.79
CA ASP A 641 28.71 36.45 -17.86
C ASP A 641 29.31 36.41 -16.45
N THR A 642 30.45 35.73 -16.30
CA THR A 642 31.35 35.78 -15.14
C THR A 642 31.63 37.20 -14.62
N VAL A 643 31.77 38.21 -15.49
CA VAL A 643 32.02 39.61 -15.06
C VAL A 643 30.79 40.23 -14.37
N ILE A 644 29.58 39.78 -14.71
CA ILE A 644 28.35 40.18 -14.01
C ILE A 644 28.26 39.43 -12.68
N LEU A 645 28.57 38.13 -12.67
CA LEU A 645 28.58 37.30 -11.46
C LEU A 645 29.54 37.85 -10.39
N ASP A 646 30.77 38.19 -10.77
CA ASP A 646 31.76 38.79 -9.87
C ASP A 646 31.31 40.16 -9.32
N LYS A 647 30.60 40.97 -10.12
CA LYS A 647 30.01 42.24 -9.66
C LYS A 647 28.91 42.02 -8.63
N ILE A 648 28.02 41.05 -8.85
CA ILE A 648 26.97 40.68 -7.89
C ILE A 648 27.59 40.26 -6.56
N ILE A 649 28.58 39.36 -6.60
CA ILE A 649 29.30 38.91 -5.41
C ILE A 649 30.02 40.06 -4.70
N TYR A 650 30.64 40.98 -5.44
CA TYR A 650 31.27 42.17 -4.86
C TYR A 650 30.27 43.10 -4.15
N SER A 651 29.12 43.39 -4.79
CA SER A 651 28.06 44.22 -4.20
C SER A 651 27.45 43.58 -2.95
N LEU A 652 27.19 42.27 -2.95
CA LEU A 652 26.71 41.55 -1.77
C LEU A 652 27.75 41.53 -0.63
N ASN A 653 29.05 41.49 -0.94
CA ASN A 653 30.11 41.62 0.08
C ASN A 653 30.18 43.03 0.68
N LEU A 654 29.95 44.08 -0.11
CA LEU A 654 29.86 45.47 0.38
C LEU A 654 28.64 45.68 1.28
N MET A 655 27.50 45.08 0.94
CA MET A 655 26.29 45.09 1.77
C MET A 655 26.53 44.40 3.13
N ALA A 656 27.30 43.31 3.15
CA ALA A 656 27.68 42.61 4.39
C ALA A 656 28.77 43.33 5.21
N ASN A 657 29.63 44.11 4.55
CA ASN A 657 30.74 44.85 5.19
C ASN A 657 30.82 46.30 4.67
N PRO A 658 29.90 47.19 5.07
CA PRO A 658 30.02 48.61 4.74
C PRO A 658 31.28 49.20 5.40
N GLU A 659 32.19 49.76 4.60
CA GLU A 659 33.46 50.31 5.10
C GLU A 659 33.27 51.42 6.15
N GLU A 660 34.21 51.48 7.08
CA GLU A 660 34.16 52.36 8.24
C GLU A 660 34.21 53.85 7.87
N ASN A 661 33.08 54.57 7.95
CA ASN A 661 33.08 56.02 8.15
C ASN A 661 31.83 56.54 8.91
N LEU A 662 32.07 56.89 10.19
CA LEU A 662 31.41 57.97 10.94
C LEU A 662 29.86 57.97 11.11
N ASP A 663 29.36 57.21 12.09
CA ASP A 663 28.67 57.80 13.26
C ASP A 663 28.48 56.79 14.43
N PRO A 664 28.73 57.14 15.71
CA PRO A 664 28.88 56.16 16.80
C PRO A 664 27.67 56.04 17.75
N VAL A 665 26.44 55.79 17.25
CA VAL A 665 25.23 55.75 18.12
C VAL A 665 24.36 54.48 18.01
N ASN A 666 24.41 53.68 16.93
CA ASN A 666 23.64 52.42 16.83
C ASN A 666 24.44 51.34 16.06
N LYS A 667 25.15 50.45 16.77
CA LYS A 667 26.12 49.51 16.15
C LYS A 667 25.95 48.02 16.47
N GLU A 668 24.74 47.57 16.80
CA GLU A 668 24.43 46.13 16.97
C GLU A 668 23.38 45.54 16.00
N THR A 669 22.55 46.35 15.33
CA THR A 669 21.33 45.81 14.67
C THR A 669 21.45 45.37 13.21
N ASN A 670 22.49 45.76 12.46
CA ASN A 670 22.55 45.58 10.99
C ASN A 670 23.82 44.83 10.55
N LYS A 671 24.05 43.61 11.06
CA LYS A 671 25.10 42.72 10.55
C LYS A 671 24.50 41.59 9.72
N ILE A 672 24.72 41.66 8.40
CA ILE A 672 24.52 40.53 7.49
C ILE A 672 25.85 39.79 7.40
N PHE A 673 25.83 38.48 7.59
CA PHE A 673 26.95 37.61 7.31
C PHE A 673 26.73 36.97 5.94
N LEU A 674 27.71 37.16 5.05
CA LEU A 674 27.72 36.57 3.72
C LEU A 674 28.76 35.43 3.69
N LYS A 675 28.35 34.24 3.25
CA LYS A 675 29.27 33.12 2.99
C LYS A 675 29.10 32.70 1.53
N VAL A 676 30.08 33.07 0.70
CA VAL A 676 30.13 32.73 -0.73
C VAL A 676 30.89 31.42 -0.89
N GLY A 677 30.25 30.39 -1.44
CA GLY A 677 30.92 29.13 -1.77
C GLY A 677 31.84 29.29 -2.98
N LYS A 678 33.00 28.64 -2.97
CA LYS A 678 33.84 28.49 -4.17
C LYS A 678 34.04 27.03 -4.55
N ILE A 679 33.83 26.79 -5.83
CA ILE A 679 34.38 25.76 -6.73
C ILE A 679 35.17 24.63 -6.05
N GLN A 680 34.68 23.40 -6.22
CA GLN A 680 35.34 22.18 -5.74
C GLN A 680 36.75 22.02 -6.34
N GLU A 681 37.77 22.00 -5.48
CA GLU A 681 38.98 21.19 -5.65
C GLU A 681 39.31 20.48 -4.33
N SER A 682 39.97 19.33 -4.41
CA SER A 682 40.07 18.37 -3.30
C SER A 682 41.29 18.63 -2.39
N GLY A 683 41.13 18.47 -1.07
CA GLY A 683 42.29 18.22 -0.20
C GLY A 683 42.23 18.68 1.27
N SER A 684 42.21 17.69 2.17
CA SER A 684 42.71 17.70 3.56
C SER A 684 41.87 18.30 4.72
N LYS A 685 41.80 17.52 5.80
CA LYS A 685 41.20 17.83 7.11
C LYS A 685 42.00 18.87 7.90
N ARG A 686 41.34 19.55 8.85
CA ARG A 686 41.85 19.68 10.24
C ARG A 686 40.74 19.42 11.24
N GLU A 687 41.10 18.73 12.32
CA GLU A 687 40.23 18.32 13.42
C GLU A 687 40.29 19.35 14.55
N ASP A 688 39.16 19.58 15.22
CA ASP A 688 39.13 20.06 16.61
C ASP A 688 38.52 18.94 17.46
N THR A 689 39.33 18.34 18.35
CA THR A 689 38.96 17.11 19.07
C THR A 689 38.10 17.40 20.31
N LYS A 690 36.78 17.35 20.16
CA LYS A 690 35.92 16.76 21.20
C LYS A 690 35.71 15.28 20.87
N ARG A 691 35.68 14.43 21.91
CA ARG A 691 35.58 12.98 21.74
C ARG A 691 34.10 12.62 21.58
N ASN A 692 33.69 12.22 20.38
CA ASN A 692 32.33 11.74 20.14
C ASN A 692 32.07 10.44 20.91
N THR A 693 30.82 10.22 21.28
CA THR A 693 30.35 9.00 21.96
C THR A 693 30.05 7.95 20.89
N ALA A 694 30.51 6.70 21.04
CA ALA A 694 30.34 5.68 20.00
C ALA A 694 29.70 4.37 20.51
N VAL A 695 28.90 3.73 19.63
CA VAL A 695 28.21 2.46 19.90
C VAL A 695 28.47 1.45 18.78
N LEU A 696 28.85 0.23 19.13
CA LEU A 696 29.03 -0.87 18.17
C LEU A 696 27.80 -1.78 18.17
N VAL A 697 27.09 -1.89 17.05
CA VAL A 697 25.95 -2.79 16.86
C VAL A 697 26.39 -4.02 16.08
N LEU A 698 26.40 -5.18 16.74
CA LEU A 698 26.73 -6.47 16.14
C LEU A 698 25.46 -7.14 15.60
N GLY A 699 25.37 -7.27 14.28
CA GLY A 699 24.32 -7.97 13.55
C GLY A 699 23.35 -7.05 12.80
N ALA A 700 23.47 -7.00 11.48
CA ALA A 700 22.64 -6.18 10.58
C ALA A 700 21.28 -6.82 10.21
N GLY A 701 20.57 -7.37 11.19
CA GLY A 701 19.22 -7.92 10.98
C GLY A 701 18.14 -6.83 10.92
N ARG A 702 16.88 -7.20 10.60
CA ARG A 702 15.71 -6.28 10.55
C ARG A 702 15.53 -5.39 11.80
N VAL A 703 16.00 -5.86 12.96
CA VAL A 703 15.95 -5.16 14.26
C VAL A 703 17.03 -4.07 14.39
N CYS A 704 18.10 -4.13 13.58
CA CYS A 704 19.24 -3.22 13.66
C CYS A 704 18.89 -1.80 13.20
N TYR A 705 18.11 -1.64 12.13
CA TYR A 705 17.78 -0.33 11.57
C TYR A 705 17.10 0.61 12.60
N PRO A 706 16.01 0.23 13.30
CA PRO A 706 15.39 1.10 14.31
C PRO A 706 16.31 1.43 15.49
N ALA A 707 17.24 0.54 15.82
CA ALA A 707 18.20 0.77 16.90
C ALA A 707 19.30 1.76 16.47
N ALA A 708 19.84 1.59 15.26
CA ALA A 708 20.87 2.46 14.69
C ALA A 708 20.34 3.87 14.41
N ASP A 709 19.15 3.98 13.82
CA ASP A 709 18.48 5.25 13.54
C ASP A 709 18.21 6.02 14.85
N LEU A 710 17.58 5.39 15.86
CA LEU A 710 17.31 6.07 17.13
C LEU A 710 18.59 6.55 17.84
N LEU A 711 19.70 5.82 17.74
CA LEU A 711 20.96 6.23 18.34
C LEU A 711 21.61 7.41 17.58
N ALA A 712 21.62 7.36 16.26
CA ALA A 712 22.27 8.34 15.40
C ALA A 712 21.48 9.66 15.29
N SER A 713 20.15 9.60 15.24
CA SER A 713 19.23 10.69 14.86
C SER A 713 18.98 11.72 15.97
N SER A 714 20.04 12.35 16.47
CA SER A 714 20.07 13.27 17.63
C SER A 714 19.31 14.60 17.46
N GLY A 715 18.69 14.86 16.29
CA GLY A 715 18.01 16.14 16.00
C GLY A 715 16.88 16.11 14.95
N GLY A 716 16.44 14.92 14.51
CA GLY A 716 15.43 14.77 13.45
C GLY A 716 14.03 15.29 13.84
N SER A 717 13.28 15.82 12.87
CA SER A 717 11.94 16.40 13.07
C SER A 717 10.91 15.40 13.62
N SER A 718 11.01 14.11 13.25
CA SER A 718 10.04 13.06 13.59
C SER A 718 10.03 12.65 15.07
N HIS A 719 11.13 12.85 15.80
CA HIS A 719 11.29 12.38 17.19
C HIS A 719 11.55 13.50 18.21
N ARG A 720 11.18 14.74 17.88
CA ARG A 720 11.44 15.93 18.72
C ARG A 720 10.96 15.78 20.17
N GLN A 721 9.84 15.09 20.43
CA GLN A 721 9.33 14.90 21.80
C GLN A 721 10.17 13.88 22.59
N PHE A 722 10.60 12.77 21.96
CA PHE A 722 11.52 11.80 22.58
C PHE A 722 12.81 12.48 22.99
N TRP A 723 13.47 13.17 22.06
CA TRP A 723 14.75 13.83 22.32
C TRP A 723 14.62 14.95 23.34
N LYS A 724 13.53 15.72 23.31
CA LYS A 724 13.23 16.70 24.36
C LYS A 724 13.16 16.03 25.74
N THR A 725 12.34 15.00 25.91
CA THR A 725 12.21 14.28 27.18
C THR A 725 13.51 13.59 27.59
N PHE A 726 14.30 13.09 26.63
CA PHE A 726 15.62 12.51 26.86
C PHE A 726 16.61 13.55 27.39
N LEU A 727 16.74 14.70 26.74
CA LEU A 727 17.64 15.77 27.16
C LEU A 727 17.22 16.37 28.51
N GLU A 728 15.94 16.73 28.67
CA GLU A 728 15.40 17.37 29.88
C GLU A 728 15.53 16.52 31.15
N ASN A 729 15.33 15.20 31.06
CA ASN A 729 15.33 14.32 32.25
C ASN A 729 16.58 13.44 32.36
N TYR A 730 17.28 13.19 31.25
CA TYR A 730 18.33 12.18 31.18
C TYR A 730 19.72 12.70 30.76
N ALA A 731 19.82 13.75 29.94
CA ALA A 731 21.11 14.25 29.44
C ALA A 731 21.15 15.78 29.21
N GLU A 732 21.58 16.53 30.24
CA GLU A 732 21.68 18.00 30.17
C GLU A 732 22.76 18.50 29.19
N ASP A 733 23.83 17.73 28.96
CA ASP A 733 24.95 18.02 28.04
C ASP A 733 25.19 16.83 27.08
N TRP A 734 24.24 16.52 26.19
CA TRP A 734 24.37 15.41 25.22
C TRP A 734 25.19 15.79 23.99
N ASN A 735 25.95 14.82 23.44
CA ASN A 735 26.63 14.92 22.15
C ASN A 735 26.06 13.86 21.19
N ASP A 736 26.19 14.08 19.88
CA ASP A 736 25.83 13.10 18.86
C ASP A 736 26.52 11.74 19.09
N VAL A 737 25.80 10.65 18.82
CA VAL A 737 26.31 9.28 18.91
C VAL A 737 26.73 8.78 17.53
N GLU A 738 27.97 8.33 17.42
CA GLU A 738 28.47 7.60 16.26
C GLU A 738 28.11 6.11 16.37
N VAL A 739 27.48 5.55 15.34
CA VAL A 739 27.03 4.15 15.33
C VAL A 739 27.88 3.34 14.37
N ILE A 740 28.48 2.25 14.83
CA ILE A 740 29.23 1.30 14.00
C ILE A 740 28.37 0.04 13.84
N VAL A 741 27.85 -0.23 12.65
CA VAL A 741 27.06 -1.45 12.35
C VAL A 741 28.00 -2.50 11.77
N ALA A 742 28.10 -3.64 12.44
CA ALA A 742 29.01 -4.72 12.08
C ALA A 742 28.26 -5.99 11.69
N SER A 743 28.60 -6.56 10.52
CA SER A 743 28.02 -7.81 10.01
C SER A 743 29.08 -8.73 9.40
N LEU A 744 28.77 -10.03 9.34
CA LEU A 744 29.61 -11.03 8.64
C LEU A 744 29.71 -10.71 7.13
N TYR A 745 28.64 -10.18 6.55
CA TYR A 745 28.57 -9.68 5.18
C TYR A 745 28.50 -8.15 5.22
N LEU A 746 29.47 -7.47 4.61
CA LEU A 746 29.56 -6.01 4.62
C LEU A 746 28.27 -5.36 4.07
N LYS A 747 27.74 -5.89 2.97
CA LYS A 747 26.55 -5.37 2.29
C LYS A 747 25.34 -5.26 3.22
N ASP A 748 25.13 -6.23 4.10
CA ASP A 748 24.01 -6.22 5.05
C ASP A 748 24.14 -5.02 6.01
N ALA A 749 25.37 -4.67 6.43
CA ALA A 749 25.61 -3.50 7.26
C ALA A 749 25.46 -2.19 6.47
N GLU A 750 25.93 -2.15 5.23
CA GLU A 750 25.79 -0.98 4.33
C GLU A 750 24.31 -0.62 4.13
N GLU A 751 23.45 -1.60 3.82
CA GLU A 751 21.98 -1.46 3.63
C GLU A 751 21.23 -0.94 4.89
N ILE A 752 21.80 -1.16 6.08
CA ILE A 752 21.27 -0.59 7.33
C ILE A 752 21.70 0.86 7.52
N THR A 753 22.93 1.22 7.13
CA THR A 753 23.53 2.54 7.40
C THR A 753 23.31 3.58 6.30
N GLU A 754 22.88 3.16 5.11
CA GLU A 754 22.70 3.99 3.90
C GLU A 754 22.01 5.34 4.14
N ASP A 755 20.91 5.34 4.89
CA ASP A 755 20.12 6.54 5.21
C ASP A 755 20.54 7.25 6.52
N ILE A 756 21.57 6.77 7.23
CA ILE A 756 21.87 7.15 8.62
C ILE A 756 23.21 7.89 8.69
N ALA A 757 23.16 9.23 8.63
CA ALA A 757 24.34 10.09 8.50
C ALA A 757 25.44 9.92 9.57
N ASN A 758 25.09 9.52 10.80
CA ASN A 758 26.04 9.25 11.89
C ASN A 758 26.33 7.74 12.09
N ALA A 759 26.08 6.90 11.08
CA ALA A 759 26.38 5.47 11.13
C ALA A 759 27.43 5.04 10.09
N THR A 760 28.20 3.99 10.42
CA THR A 760 29.25 3.42 9.58
C THR A 760 29.12 1.90 9.51
N ALA A 761 29.24 1.34 8.30
CA ALA A 761 29.20 -0.11 8.09
C ALA A 761 30.59 -0.74 8.15
N VAL A 762 30.73 -1.88 8.82
CA VAL A 762 31.98 -2.66 8.89
C VAL A 762 31.74 -4.16 8.73
N GLN A 763 32.72 -4.84 8.12
CA GLN A 763 32.71 -6.30 8.07
C GLN A 763 33.42 -6.89 9.30
N LEU A 764 32.72 -7.77 10.02
CA LEU A 764 33.24 -8.44 11.21
C LEU A 764 32.69 -9.85 11.34
N ASP A 765 33.59 -10.83 11.39
CA ASP A 765 33.31 -12.15 11.94
C ASP A 765 33.68 -12.13 13.43
N ILE A 766 32.75 -12.46 14.33
CA ILE A 766 33.00 -12.48 15.78
C ILE A 766 33.99 -13.55 16.24
N THR A 767 34.34 -14.50 15.36
CA THR A 767 35.39 -15.49 15.63
C THR A 767 36.80 -14.91 15.40
N ASP A 768 36.91 -13.83 14.63
CA ASP A 768 38.13 -13.02 14.50
C ASP A 768 38.31 -12.16 15.76
N SER A 769 39.01 -12.75 16.74
CA SER A 769 39.19 -12.12 18.05
C SER A 769 39.99 -10.82 17.99
N GLU A 770 40.93 -10.67 17.05
CA GLU A 770 41.71 -9.45 16.90
C GLU A 770 40.84 -8.29 16.42
N LYS A 771 40.02 -8.50 15.39
CA LYS A 771 39.09 -7.46 14.90
C LYS A 771 37.96 -7.18 15.90
N LEU A 772 37.43 -8.21 16.57
CA LEU A 772 36.39 -8.04 17.58
C LEU A 772 36.90 -7.13 18.71
N PHE A 773 38.10 -7.38 19.22
CA PHE A 773 38.73 -6.53 20.23
C PHE A 773 39.03 -5.13 19.71
N MET A 774 39.52 -5.00 18.46
CA MET A 774 39.78 -3.72 17.82
C MET A 774 38.53 -2.84 17.79
N TYR A 775 37.39 -3.34 17.32
CA TYR A 775 36.14 -2.55 17.26
C TYR A 775 35.54 -2.28 18.64
N ILE A 776 35.50 -3.28 19.55
CA ILE A 776 35.00 -3.06 20.91
C ILE A 776 35.84 -2.00 21.66
N SER A 777 37.15 -1.93 21.42
CA SER A 777 38.00 -0.94 22.08
C SER A 777 37.64 0.52 21.76
N GLN A 778 37.04 0.77 20.59
CA GLN A 778 36.72 2.10 20.06
C GLN A 778 35.41 2.70 20.60
N VAL A 779 34.50 1.89 21.16
CA VAL A 779 33.14 2.30 21.55
C VAL A 779 32.91 2.23 23.05
N GLU A 780 31.92 2.93 23.59
CA GLU A 780 31.55 2.85 25.02
C GLU A 780 30.60 1.69 25.33
N VAL A 781 29.67 1.42 24.41
CA VAL A 781 28.63 0.37 24.53
C VAL A 781 28.64 -0.51 23.28
N VAL A 782 28.51 -1.81 23.49
CA VAL A 782 28.28 -2.81 22.46
C VAL A 782 26.83 -3.28 22.54
N ILE A 783 26.15 -3.35 21.39
CA ILE A 783 24.82 -3.93 21.25
C ILE A 783 24.96 -5.25 20.49
N SER A 784 24.45 -6.36 21.04
CA SER A 784 24.44 -7.65 20.35
C SER A 784 23.04 -8.06 19.93
N LEU A 785 22.79 -7.98 18.61
CA LEU A 785 21.60 -8.48 17.93
C LEU A 785 21.85 -9.86 17.26
N LEU A 786 22.95 -10.51 17.64
CA LEU A 786 23.35 -11.84 17.15
C LEU A 786 22.55 -12.97 17.81
N PRO A 787 22.58 -14.20 17.25
CA PRO A 787 21.98 -15.38 17.88
C PRO A 787 22.52 -15.62 19.31
N PRO A 788 21.70 -16.13 20.26
CA PRO A 788 22.11 -16.27 21.67
C PRO A 788 23.42 -17.01 21.92
N SER A 789 23.77 -17.99 21.08
CA SER A 789 25.03 -18.73 21.14
C SER A 789 26.29 -17.86 20.97
N CYS A 790 26.15 -16.63 20.47
CA CYS A 790 27.23 -15.69 20.23
C CYS A 790 27.52 -14.78 21.44
N HIS A 791 26.53 -14.57 22.32
CA HIS A 791 26.59 -13.53 23.36
C HIS A 791 27.71 -13.78 24.37
N LEU A 792 28.00 -15.04 24.70
CA LEU A 792 29.08 -15.40 25.63
C LEU A 792 30.47 -14.96 25.13
N THR A 793 30.71 -15.00 23.81
CA THR A 793 31.97 -14.56 23.19
C THR A 793 32.10 -13.04 23.25
N VAL A 794 31.04 -12.32 22.86
CA VAL A 794 30.98 -10.85 22.90
C VAL A 794 31.11 -10.34 24.34
N ALA A 795 30.40 -10.95 25.30
CA ALA A 795 30.43 -10.58 26.70
C ALA A 795 31.82 -10.70 27.33
N LYS A 796 32.58 -11.76 27.00
CA LYS A 796 33.97 -11.91 27.47
C LYS A 796 34.88 -10.80 26.93
N ALA A 797 34.79 -10.47 25.64
CA ALA A 797 35.55 -9.36 25.06
C ALA A 797 35.17 -8.01 25.68
N CYS A 798 33.89 -7.78 25.96
CA CYS A 798 33.41 -6.58 26.65
C CYS A 798 33.94 -6.48 28.10
N ILE A 799 33.98 -7.60 28.85
CA ILE A 799 34.56 -7.66 30.20
C ILE A 799 36.05 -7.33 30.18
N GLU A 800 36.80 -7.90 29.24
CA GLU A 800 38.26 -7.68 29.14
C GLU A 800 38.60 -6.23 28.76
N LEU A 801 37.85 -5.65 27.81
CA LEU A 801 38.03 -4.26 27.35
C LEU A 801 37.27 -3.23 28.19
N LYS A 802 36.56 -3.68 29.25
CA LYS A 802 35.74 -2.85 30.16
C LYS A 802 34.72 -1.97 29.44
N LYS A 803 34.00 -2.55 28.48
CA LYS A 803 32.90 -1.90 27.75
C LYS A 803 31.56 -2.47 28.19
N HIS A 804 30.51 -1.67 28.11
CA HIS A 804 29.16 -2.12 28.42
C HIS A 804 28.59 -2.99 27.29
N LEU A 805 27.65 -3.89 27.60
CA LEU A 805 26.98 -4.74 26.63
C LEU A 805 25.45 -4.66 26.81
N VAL A 806 24.69 -4.55 25.72
CA VAL A 806 23.23 -4.66 25.70
C VAL A 806 22.81 -5.80 24.75
N THR A 807 21.84 -6.62 25.15
CA THR A 807 21.26 -7.66 24.29
C THR A 807 19.73 -7.72 24.42
N ALA A 808 19.03 -8.10 23.35
CA ALA A 808 17.59 -8.36 23.36
C ALA A 808 17.24 -9.86 23.56
N SER A 809 18.17 -10.65 24.09
CA SER A 809 18.00 -12.10 24.31
C SER A 809 17.85 -12.44 25.79
N TYR A 810 17.20 -13.57 26.06
CA TYR A 810 17.17 -14.17 27.40
C TYR A 810 18.58 -14.40 27.96
N ILE A 811 18.77 -14.09 29.24
CA ILE A 811 20.00 -14.36 29.97
C ILE A 811 19.95 -15.81 30.46
N ASP A 812 20.79 -16.66 29.87
CA ASP A 812 20.97 -18.05 30.28
C ASP A 812 21.97 -18.20 31.44
N ASP A 813 22.17 -19.44 31.89
CA ASP A 813 23.11 -19.76 32.98
C ASP A 813 24.55 -19.34 32.64
N SER A 814 24.96 -19.42 31.37
CA SER A 814 26.32 -19.08 30.93
C SER A 814 26.60 -17.58 31.01
N MET A 815 25.59 -16.76 30.68
CA MET A 815 25.62 -15.31 30.85
C MET A 815 25.51 -14.93 32.33
N THR A 816 24.67 -15.63 33.11
CA THR A 816 24.52 -15.39 34.56
C THR A 816 25.84 -15.60 35.32
N LEU A 817 26.64 -16.61 34.94
CA LEU A 817 27.96 -16.89 35.51
C LEU A 817 29.02 -15.78 35.25
N LEU A 818 28.72 -14.78 34.41
CA LEU A 818 29.58 -13.62 34.18
C LEU A 818 29.33 -12.46 35.15
N ASP A 819 28.30 -12.51 36.00
CA ASP A 819 27.91 -11.38 36.87
C ASP A 819 29.06 -10.83 37.73
N GLU A 820 29.77 -11.70 38.46
CA GLU A 820 30.92 -11.29 39.28
C GLU A 820 32.07 -10.72 38.44
N GLN A 821 32.32 -11.28 37.25
CA GLN A 821 33.37 -10.81 36.34
C GLN A 821 33.02 -9.43 35.77
N ALA A 822 31.77 -9.20 35.39
CA ALA A 822 31.26 -7.91 34.92
C ALA A 822 31.29 -6.84 36.04
N ARG A 823 30.91 -7.20 37.28
CA ARG A 823 31.08 -6.33 38.46
C ARG A 823 32.54 -5.94 38.68
N ASN A 824 33.45 -6.91 38.65
CA ASN A 824 34.88 -6.69 38.86
C ASN A 824 35.55 -5.87 37.73
N ALA A 825 35.06 -6.00 36.50
CA ALA A 825 35.45 -5.15 35.37
C ALA A 825 34.87 -3.73 35.45
N GLY A 826 33.85 -3.50 36.29
CA GLY A 826 33.17 -2.21 36.47
C GLY A 826 32.10 -1.92 35.42
N ILE A 827 31.66 -2.93 34.66
CA ILE A 827 30.72 -2.80 33.54
C ILE A 827 29.32 -3.32 33.88
N THR A 828 28.38 -3.02 32.99
CA THR A 828 27.02 -3.57 33.01
C THR A 828 26.79 -4.36 31.73
N ILE A 829 26.29 -5.58 31.87
CA ILE A 829 25.76 -6.42 30.80
C ILE A 829 24.24 -6.42 30.97
N LEU A 830 23.54 -5.63 30.17
CA LEU A 830 22.08 -5.48 30.22
C LEU A 830 21.45 -6.41 29.18
N GLY A 831 20.99 -7.58 29.63
CA GLY A 831 20.25 -8.50 28.78
C GLY A 831 18.76 -8.19 28.71
N GLU A 832 18.02 -8.99 27.94
CA GLU A 832 16.55 -8.96 27.93
C GLU A 832 15.92 -7.60 27.53
N MET A 833 16.62 -6.75 26.78
CA MET A 833 16.11 -5.44 26.30
C MET A 833 15.45 -5.51 24.91
N GLY A 834 14.37 -6.26 24.78
CA GLY A 834 13.56 -6.35 23.56
C GLY A 834 12.06 -6.17 23.80
N LEU A 835 11.23 -6.95 23.10
CA LEU A 835 9.77 -7.02 23.30
C LEU A 835 9.40 -8.07 24.36
N ASP A 836 9.73 -9.32 24.06
CA ASP A 836 9.56 -10.52 24.88
C ASP A 836 10.79 -11.40 24.62
N PRO A 837 11.84 -11.31 25.46
CA PRO A 837 11.91 -10.54 26.70
C PRO A 837 12.17 -9.04 26.49
N GLY A 838 11.51 -8.20 27.29
CA GLY A 838 11.87 -6.79 27.50
C GLY A 838 10.71 -5.89 27.94
N ILE A 839 9.98 -5.29 27.01
CA ILE A 839 8.78 -4.48 27.33
C ILE A 839 7.82 -5.28 28.23
N ASP A 840 7.72 -6.60 28.03
CA ASP A 840 6.94 -7.48 28.88
C ASP A 840 7.41 -7.48 30.36
N HIS A 841 8.72 -7.59 30.61
CA HIS A 841 9.31 -7.46 31.95
C HIS A 841 9.04 -6.10 32.57
N MET A 842 9.24 -5.02 31.81
CA MET A 842 9.09 -3.65 32.30
C MET A 842 7.65 -3.37 32.77
N LEU A 843 6.66 -3.72 31.94
CA LEU A 843 5.24 -3.55 32.27
C LEU A 843 4.80 -4.46 33.45
N ALA A 844 5.28 -5.71 33.48
CA ALA A 844 4.98 -6.63 34.57
C ALA A 844 5.52 -6.09 35.91
N MET A 845 6.79 -5.68 35.94
CA MET A 845 7.43 -5.22 37.17
C MET A 845 6.90 -3.87 37.65
N ARG A 846 6.50 -2.97 36.74
CA ARG A 846 5.76 -1.75 37.13
C ARG A 846 4.50 -2.09 37.92
N MET A 847 3.59 -2.87 37.35
CA MET A 847 2.33 -3.21 38.00
C MET A 847 2.52 -3.99 39.31
N ILE A 848 3.49 -4.91 39.35
CA ILE A 848 3.81 -5.71 40.54
C ILE A 848 4.38 -4.82 41.64
N ASN A 849 5.35 -3.96 41.35
CA ASN A 849 5.98 -3.09 42.33
C ASN A 849 5.01 -2.02 42.86
N GLU A 850 4.19 -1.40 42.00
CA GLU A 850 3.12 -0.49 42.44
C GLU A 850 2.11 -1.19 43.37
N SER A 851 1.78 -2.46 43.09
CA SER A 851 0.90 -3.26 43.95
C SER A 851 1.54 -3.57 45.30
N HIS A 852 2.83 -3.93 45.31
CA HIS A 852 3.60 -4.17 46.53
C HIS A 852 3.79 -2.89 47.37
N LEU A 853 3.98 -1.72 46.74
CA LEU A 853 4.02 -0.42 47.43
C LEU A 853 2.69 -0.09 48.12
N GLN A 854 1.56 -0.48 47.50
CA GLN A 854 0.23 -0.42 48.12
C GLN A 854 -0.03 -1.54 49.16
N LYS A 855 0.99 -2.32 49.52
CA LYS A 855 0.93 -3.49 50.43
C LYS A 855 -0.03 -4.59 49.96
N ARG A 856 -0.36 -4.66 48.67
CA ARG A 856 -1.19 -5.72 48.10
C ARG A 856 -0.35 -6.97 47.79
N ILE A 857 -1.03 -8.09 47.62
CA ILE A 857 -0.44 -9.39 47.30
C ILE A 857 -0.87 -9.78 45.89
N VAL A 858 0.09 -10.05 45.01
CA VAL A 858 -0.18 -10.64 43.69
C VAL A 858 -0.61 -12.10 43.86
N LYS A 859 -1.78 -12.44 43.32
CA LYS A 859 -2.41 -13.78 43.34
C LYS A 859 -2.44 -14.45 41.98
N SER A 860 -2.58 -13.67 40.91
CA SER A 860 -2.51 -14.13 39.54
C SER A 860 -1.55 -13.25 38.75
N PHE A 861 -0.73 -13.85 37.91
CA PHE A 861 0.01 -13.20 36.83
C PHE A 861 -0.23 -14.00 35.55
N VAL A 862 -0.79 -13.33 34.55
CA VAL A 862 -1.09 -13.86 33.23
C VAL A 862 -0.52 -12.90 32.20
N SER A 863 0.23 -13.43 31.22
CA SER A 863 0.87 -12.64 30.18
C SER A 863 0.67 -13.30 28.82
N TYR A 864 0.36 -12.48 27.82
CA TYR A 864 0.16 -12.89 26.44
C TYR A 864 0.95 -11.97 25.50
N CYS A 865 1.74 -12.53 24.59
CA CYS A 865 2.47 -11.76 23.58
C CYS A 865 2.35 -12.40 22.20
N GLY A 866 2.22 -11.62 21.13
CA GLY A 866 2.33 -12.11 19.77
C GLY A 866 2.70 -11.04 18.76
N GLY A 867 3.74 -11.31 17.98
CA GLY A 867 3.93 -10.74 16.65
C GLY A 867 3.16 -11.57 15.62
N ILE A 868 2.10 -10.98 15.08
CA ILE A 868 1.16 -11.57 14.10
C ILE A 868 0.92 -10.53 12.99
N PRO A 869 0.32 -10.88 11.84
CA PRO A 869 -0.08 -9.88 10.84
C PRO A 869 -1.08 -8.87 11.45
N SER A 870 -1.19 -7.67 10.86
CA SER A 870 -2.40 -6.85 11.07
C SER A 870 -3.64 -7.62 10.61
N PRO A 871 -4.86 -7.30 11.10
CA PRO A 871 -6.09 -7.96 10.65
C PRO A 871 -6.24 -8.00 9.13
N ASP A 872 -5.92 -6.89 8.45
CA ASP A 872 -6.00 -6.77 6.99
C ASP A 872 -4.92 -7.60 6.27
N SER A 873 -3.75 -7.75 6.91
CA SER A 873 -2.61 -8.53 6.40
C SER A 873 -2.71 -10.04 6.72
N ALA A 874 -3.69 -10.47 7.52
CA ALA A 874 -3.94 -11.87 7.91
C ALA A 874 -4.63 -12.70 6.80
N ASN A 875 -4.44 -12.32 5.55
CA ASN A 875 -5.15 -12.74 4.34
C ASN A 875 -4.77 -14.13 3.77
N ASN A 876 -4.33 -15.08 4.61
CA ASN A 876 -3.92 -16.43 4.18
C ASN A 876 -4.54 -17.54 5.05
N PRO A 877 -4.56 -18.82 4.60
CA PRO A 877 -5.23 -19.92 5.32
C PRO A 877 -4.72 -20.21 6.74
N LEU A 878 -3.51 -19.76 7.07
CA LEU A 878 -2.90 -19.90 8.39
C LEU A 878 -3.06 -18.63 9.26
N ALA A 879 -3.55 -17.53 8.68
CA ALA A 879 -3.61 -16.20 9.29
C ALA A 879 -2.28 -15.75 9.94
N TYR A 880 -1.15 -16.12 9.32
CA TYR A 880 0.19 -15.84 9.87
C TYR A 880 1.19 -15.49 8.77
N LYS A 881 2.17 -14.62 9.09
CA LYS A 881 3.28 -14.24 8.21
C LYS A 881 4.55 -14.01 9.03
N PHE A 882 5.70 -14.27 8.41
CA PHE A 882 7.00 -14.29 9.09
C PHE A 882 7.69 -12.92 9.05
N SER A 883 7.62 -12.19 10.16
CA SER A 883 8.45 -10.99 10.38
C SER A 883 9.89 -11.34 10.78
N TRP A 884 10.18 -12.62 11.07
CA TRP A 884 11.46 -13.19 11.50
C TRP A 884 11.60 -14.65 11.04
N ASN A 885 12.77 -15.28 11.26
CA ASN A 885 13.13 -16.60 10.73
C ASN A 885 12.05 -17.70 10.98
N PRO A 886 11.46 -18.29 9.91
CA PRO A 886 10.41 -19.31 10.03
C PRO A 886 10.81 -20.56 10.83
N ALA A 887 12.05 -21.02 10.72
CA ALA A 887 12.52 -22.20 11.43
C ALA A 887 12.48 -22.01 12.95
N GLY A 888 12.79 -20.81 13.45
CA GLY A 888 12.66 -20.47 14.86
C GLY A 888 11.20 -20.44 15.32
N ALA A 889 10.31 -19.88 14.49
CA ALA A 889 8.89 -19.76 14.77
C ALA A 889 8.16 -21.11 14.81
N ILE A 890 8.51 -22.01 13.90
CA ILE A 890 7.94 -23.37 13.84
C ILE A 890 8.48 -24.21 15.00
N ARG A 891 9.80 -24.18 15.27
CA ARG A 891 10.39 -24.87 16.45
C ARG A 891 9.80 -24.38 17.77
N ALA A 892 9.47 -23.09 17.87
CA ALA A 892 8.82 -22.54 19.07
C ALA A 892 7.49 -23.23 19.38
N GLY A 893 6.73 -23.62 18.34
CA GLY A 893 5.48 -24.37 18.45
C GLY A 893 5.62 -25.86 18.81
N SER A 894 6.84 -26.34 19.05
CA SER A 894 7.12 -27.70 19.54
C SER A 894 7.92 -27.74 20.85
N ASN A 895 8.10 -26.58 21.50
CA ASN A 895 8.73 -26.53 22.83
C ASN A 895 7.73 -27.03 23.90
N PRO A 896 8.17 -27.84 24.88
CA PRO A 896 7.31 -28.16 26.02
C PRO A 896 7.03 -26.90 26.85
N ALA A 897 5.85 -26.84 27.45
CA ALA A 897 5.44 -25.75 28.34
C ALA A 897 5.16 -26.22 29.76
N THR A 898 5.37 -25.36 30.74
CA THR A 898 5.10 -25.61 32.16
C THR A 898 4.70 -24.32 32.84
N TYR A 899 3.54 -24.30 33.51
CA TYR A 899 2.99 -23.10 34.13
C TYR A 899 2.18 -23.45 35.37
N ARG A 900 1.79 -22.43 36.16
CA ARG A 900 0.85 -22.62 37.27
C ARG A 900 -0.48 -21.95 36.93
N TYR A 901 -1.58 -22.63 37.18
CA TYR A 901 -2.92 -22.11 36.97
C TYR A 901 -3.83 -22.56 38.10
N GLU A 902 -4.48 -21.63 38.79
CA GLU A 902 -5.39 -21.88 39.92
C GLU A 902 -4.80 -22.76 41.05
N GLY A 903 -3.47 -22.72 41.20
CA GLY A 903 -2.71 -23.49 42.20
C GLY A 903 -2.11 -24.79 41.66
N GLU A 904 -2.61 -25.32 40.54
CA GLU A 904 -2.09 -26.54 39.91
C GLU A 904 -0.92 -26.24 38.98
N THR A 905 0.07 -27.14 38.92
CA THR A 905 1.19 -27.04 37.96
C THR A 905 0.88 -27.87 36.74
N VAL A 906 0.60 -27.20 35.63
CA VAL A 906 0.28 -27.83 34.35
C VAL A 906 1.57 -28.01 33.55
N LYS A 907 1.71 -29.17 32.91
CA LYS A 907 2.79 -29.47 31.96
C LYS A 907 2.18 -29.89 30.63
N VAL A 908 2.69 -29.32 29.55
CA VAL A 908 2.30 -29.64 28.17
C VAL A 908 3.54 -30.12 27.44
N GLU A 909 3.50 -31.34 26.92
CA GLU A 909 4.60 -31.90 26.13
C GLU A 909 4.68 -31.20 24.76
N GLY A 910 5.88 -31.06 24.21
CA GLY A 910 6.10 -30.28 22.98
C GLY A 910 5.28 -30.76 21.77
N LYS A 911 5.01 -32.06 21.68
CA LYS A 911 4.15 -32.68 20.65
C LYS A 911 2.66 -32.34 20.79
N ASP A 912 2.20 -32.01 22.00
CA ASP A 912 0.81 -31.74 22.34
C ASP A 912 0.55 -30.22 22.45
N LEU A 913 1.58 -29.38 22.23
CA LEU A 913 1.53 -27.93 22.45
C LEU A 913 0.47 -27.24 21.58
N TYR A 914 0.40 -27.56 20.28
CA TYR A 914 -0.63 -27.01 19.40
C TYR A 914 -2.05 -27.45 19.78
N ASP A 915 -2.22 -28.68 20.28
CA ASP A 915 -3.53 -29.18 20.72
C ASP A 915 -3.94 -28.58 22.09
N SER A 916 -3.01 -27.97 22.83
CA SER A 916 -3.28 -27.23 24.07
C SER A 916 -3.78 -25.79 23.88
N ALA A 917 -3.87 -25.31 22.63
CA ALA A 917 -4.24 -23.93 22.33
C ALA A 917 -5.68 -23.59 22.78
N VAL A 918 -5.85 -22.47 23.48
CA VAL A 918 -7.15 -22.01 24.00
C VAL A 918 -7.60 -20.74 23.26
N ARG A 919 -8.86 -20.70 22.82
CA ARG A 919 -9.49 -19.50 22.25
C ARG A 919 -9.43 -18.35 23.26
N LEU A 920 -8.99 -17.18 22.81
CA LEU A 920 -8.90 -15.97 23.63
C LEU A 920 -9.71 -14.84 22.98
N ARG A 921 -10.40 -14.07 23.81
CA ARG A 921 -10.98 -12.77 23.44
C ARG A 921 -10.63 -11.80 24.56
N LEU A 922 -9.85 -10.78 24.25
CA LEU A 922 -9.53 -9.73 25.20
C LEU A 922 -10.73 -8.78 25.28
N PRO A 923 -11.29 -8.48 26.48
CA PRO A 923 -12.49 -7.64 26.59
C PRO A 923 -12.36 -6.25 25.96
N ASP A 924 -11.16 -5.67 26.02
CA ASP A 924 -10.81 -4.38 25.44
C ASP A 924 -10.59 -4.40 23.92
N LEU A 925 -10.35 -5.59 23.35
CA LEU A 925 -10.03 -5.82 21.95
C LEU A 925 -10.90 -6.96 21.38
N PRO A 926 -12.26 -6.89 21.51
CA PRO A 926 -13.14 -8.04 21.28
C PRO A 926 -13.22 -8.47 19.81
N ALA A 927 -12.86 -7.59 18.88
CA ALA A 927 -12.77 -7.88 17.45
C ALA A 927 -11.64 -8.85 17.10
N PHE A 928 -10.60 -8.97 17.93
CA PHE A 928 -9.46 -9.83 17.64
C PHE A 928 -9.78 -11.29 17.94
N ALA A 929 -9.92 -12.08 16.87
CA ALA A 929 -10.18 -13.52 16.96
C ALA A 929 -8.91 -14.31 17.30
N LEU A 930 -8.50 -14.25 18.56
CA LEU A 930 -7.23 -14.83 19.03
C LEU A 930 -7.37 -16.26 19.58
N GLU A 931 -6.23 -16.93 19.64
CA GLU A 931 -5.95 -18.10 20.45
C GLU A 931 -4.58 -17.94 21.15
N CYS A 932 -4.40 -18.65 22.26
CA CYS A 932 -3.19 -18.62 23.06
C CYS A 932 -2.59 -20.02 23.18
N ILE A 933 -1.28 -20.12 22.93
CA ILE A 933 -0.45 -21.30 23.14
C ILE A 933 0.45 -21.06 24.38
N PRO A 934 0.52 -21.94 25.38
CA PRO A 934 1.42 -21.76 26.53
C PRO A 934 2.91 -21.65 26.10
N ASN A 935 3.68 -20.74 26.72
CA ASN A 935 5.05 -20.45 26.31
C ASN A 935 6.09 -20.96 27.33
N ARG A 936 6.86 -21.99 26.94
CA ARG A 936 8.03 -22.54 27.68
C ARG A 936 7.72 -22.72 29.19
N ASN A 937 8.71 -22.53 30.06
CA ASN A 937 8.51 -22.57 31.51
C ASN A 937 8.13 -21.18 32.03
N SER A 938 6.86 -20.99 32.40
CA SER A 938 6.36 -19.76 33.04
C SER A 938 6.72 -19.68 34.53
N LEU A 939 7.07 -20.78 35.19
CA LEU A 939 7.29 -20.78 36.65
C LEU A 939 8.49 -19.92 37.06
N ILE A 940 9.52 -19.81 36.22
CA ILE A 940 10.72 -19.01 36.49
C ILE A 940 10.39 -17.52 36.74
N TYR A 941 9.33 -17.01 36.10
CA TYR A 941 8.87 -15.63 36.27
C TYR A 941 8.23 -15.40 37.65
N GLY A 942 7.76 -16.46 38.30
CA GLY A 942 7.37 -16.42 39.71
C GLY A 942 8.52 -16.00 40.60
N ASP A 943 9.69 -16.59 40.40
CA ASP A 943 10.88 -16.33 41.20
C ASP A 943 11.54 -15.00 40.78
N VAL A 944 11.68 -14.76 39.48
CA VAL A 944 12.26 -13.51 38.92
C VAL A 944 11.45 -12.27 39.30
N TYR A 945 10.12 -12.35 39.39
CA TYR A 945 9.27 -11.23 39.81
C TYR A 945 8.94 -11.22 41.32
N GLY A 946 9.45 -12.18 42.10
CA GLY A 946 9.19 -12.26 43.55
C GLY A 946 7.74 -12.60 43.95
N ILE A 947 6.93 -13.13 43.03
CA ILE A 947 5.51 -13.49 43.24
C ILE A 947 5.29 -15.00 43.47
N GLY A 948 6.31 -15.83 43.23
CA GLY A 948 6.25 -17.29 43.11
C GLY A 948 5.61 -18.03 44.29
N HIS A 949 5.75 -17.52 45.51
CA HIS A 949 5.18 -18.12 46.72
C HIS A 949 3.71 -17.74 46.99
N LYS A 950 3.19 -16.66 46.40
CA LYS A 950 1.86 -16.11 46.71
C LYS A 950 0.88 -16.20 45.55
N ALA A 951 1.39 -16.29 44.32
CA ALA A 951 0.59 -16.43 43.12
C ALA A 951 0.13 -17.90 42.90
N SER A 952 -1.19 -18.10 42.82
CA SER A 952 -1.82 -19.35 42.40
C SER A 952 -1.74 -19.54 40.89
N THR A 953 -1.70 -18.45 40.11
CA THR A 953 -1.57 -18.48 38.65
C THR A 953 -0.32 -17.72 38.23
N ILE A 954 0.53 -18.36 37.43
CA ILE A 954 1.73 -17.80 36.79
C ILE A 954 1.79 -18.39 35.39
N PHE A 955 1.33 -17.61 34.41
CA PHE A 955 1.14 -18.04 33.02
C PHE A 955 1.75 -17.03 32.05
N ARG A 956 2.51 -17.53 31.06
CA ARG A 956 2.91 -16.79 29.86
C ARG A 956 2.48 -17.57 28.62
N GLY A 957 1.93 -16.87 27.63
CA GLY A 957 1.39 -17.45 26.41
C GLY A 957 1.75 -16.67 25.16
N THR A 958 1.84 -17.39 24.04
CA THR A 958 2.03 -16.83 22.70
C THR A 958 0.68 -16.69 21.99
N LEU A 959 0.39 -15.50 21.46
CA LEU A 959 -0.84 -15.20 20.72
C LEU A 959 -0.73 -15.60 19.25
N ARG A 960 -1.83 -16.14 18.71
CA ARG A 960 -2.06 -16.41 17.28
C ARG A 960 -3.50 -16.06 16.93
N TYR A 961 -3.81 -15.98 15.64
CA TYR A 961 -5.20 -15.94 15.17
C TYR A 961 -5.85 -17.33 15.25
N GLU A 962 -7.15 -17.36 15.50
CA GLU A 962 -7.90 -18.58 15.77
C GLU A 962 -7.91 -19.58 14.61
N GLY A 963 -7.49 -20.81 14.89
CA GLY A 963 -7.37 -21.92 13.95
C GLY A 963 -5.93 -22.22 13.54
N PHE A 964 -4.97 -21.32 13.82
CA PHE A 964 -3.54 -21.52 13.53
C PHE A 964 -3.03 -22.86 14.09
N SER A 965 -3.25 -23.11 15.38
CA SER A 965 -2.71 -24.28 16.08
C SER A 965 -3.38 -25.58 15.61
N LYS A 966 -4.68 -25.55 15.29
CA LYS A 966 -5.37 -26.71 14.70
C LYS A 966 -4.77 -27.12 13.35
N VAL A 967 -4.40 -26.14 12.52
CA VAL A 967 -3.71 -26.38 11.24
C VAL A 967 -2.29 -26.90 11.49
N MET A 968 -1.48 -26.20 12.30
CA MET A 968 -0.10 -26.58 12.57
C MET A 968 0.04 -27.94 13.26
N GLY A 969 -0.79 -28.25 14.25
CA GLY A 969 -0.81 -29.56 14.91
C GLY A 969 -1.20 -30.69 13.95
N THR A 970 -2.04 -30.42 12.96
CA THR A 970 -2.38 -31.41 11.92
C THR A 970 -1.25 -31.58 10.91
N LEU A 971 -0.56 -30.49 10.52
CA LEU A 971 0.66 -30.57 9.69
C LEU A 971 1.78 -31.35 10.41
N ALA A 972 1.94 -31.15 11.72
CA ALA A 972 2.85 -31.94 12.56
C ALA A 972 2.48 -33.43 12.55
N ARG A 973 1.20 -33.78 12.73
CA ARG A 973 0.72 -35.18 12.67
C ARG A 973 0.90 -35.85 11.29
N ILE A 974 0.98 -35.08 10.21
CA ILE A 974 1.29 -35.58 8.85
C ILE A 974 2.80 -35.81 8.66
N GLY A 975 3.67 -35.17 9.46
CA GLY A 975 5.12 -35.26 9.35
C GLY A 975 5.79 -34.06 8.66
N PHE A 976 5.06 -32.98 8.35
CA PHE A 976 5.66 -31.78 7.74
C PHE A 976 6.72 -31.10 8.62
N LEU A 977 6.70 -31.35 9.93
CA LEU A 977 7.61 -30.74 10.91
C LEU A 977 8.73 -31.70 11.34
N ASP A 978 8.86 -32.87 10.70
CA ASP A 978 9.88 -33.87 11.04
C ASP A 978 11.28 -33.38 10.64
N THR A 979 12.19 -33.37 11.62
CA THR A 979 13.57 -32.86 11.48
C THR A 979 14.58 -33.94 11.07
N GLU A 980 14.17 -35.21 11.06
CA GLU A 980 15.01 -36.32 10.62
C GLU A 980 15.26 -36.28 9.10
N VAL A 981 16.45 -36.74 8.68
CA VAL A 981 16.85 -36.71 7.26
C VAL A 981 16.00 -37.67 6.44
N HIS A 982 15.11 -37.13 5.61
CA HIS A 982 14.11 -37.90 4.89
C HIS A 982 14.72 -38.67 3.71
N SER A 983 14.44 -39.97 3.60
CA SER A 983 15.03 -40.87 2.59
C SER A 983 14.77 -40.41 1.15
N PHE A 984 13.57 -39.88 0.89
CA PHE A 984 13.14 -39.31 -0.39
C PHE A 984 14.05 -38.18 -0.91
N LEU A 985 14.68 -37.41 0.00
CA LEU A 985 15.48 -36.23 -0.34
C LEU A 985 16.96 -36.56 -0.64
N ARG A 986 17.44 -37.79 -0.36
CA ARG A 986 18.89 -38.06 -0.27
C ARG A 986 19.67 -38.11 -1.59
N ASN A 987 19.05 -38.42 -2.75
CA ASN A 987 19.80 -38.76 -3.98
C ASN A 987 19.07 -38.46 -5.32
N LYS A 988 18.04 -37.61 -5.33
CA LYS A 988 17.32 -37.20 -6.54
C LYS A 988 17.02 -35.70 -6.46
N LYS A 989 16.71 -35.07 -7.61
CA LYS A 989 15.97 -33.80 -7.68
C LYS A 989 14.49 -34.12 -7.37
N PRO A 990 13.99 -33.95 -6.15
CA PRO A 990 12.65 -34.39 -5.79
C PRO A 990 11.66 -33.26 -6.14
N LEU A 991 10.44 -33.58 -6.58
CA LEU A 991 9.42 -32.55 -6.78
C LEU A 991 8.60 -32.35 -5.50
N PHE A 992 8.15 -31.13 -5.23
CA PHE A 992 7.27 -30.85 -4.08
C PHE A 992 6.00 -31.71 -4.12
N ARG A 993 5.36 -31.83 -5.30
CA ARG A 993 4.22 -32.73 -5.54
C ARG A 993 4.49 -34.17 -5.10
N ASP A 994 5.63 -34.72 -5.47
CA ASP A 994 5.94 -36.13 -5.19
C ASP A 994 6.27 -36.34 -3.71
N PHE A 995 6.91 -35.36 -3.07
CA PHE A 995 7.14 -35.34 -1.63
C PHE A 995 5.83 -35.22 -0.83
N LEU A 996 4.86 -34.43 -1.31
CA LEU A 996 3.52 -34.35 -0.74
C LEU A 996 2.78 -35.69 -0.83
N LEU A 997 2.89 -36.40 -1.96
CA LEU A 997 2.31 -37.74 -2.13
C LEU A 997 2.90 -38.76 -1.14
N GLU A 998 4.21 -38.71 -0.90
CA GLU A 998 4.91 -39.56 0.07
C GLU A 998 4.44 -39.28 1.50
N LEU A 999 4.38 -38.02 1.93
CA LEU A 999 3.89 -37.62 3.26
C LEU A 999 2.43 -38.04 3.49
N LEU A 1000 1.55 -37.80 2.52
CA LEU A 1000 0.13 -38.17 2.57
C LEU A 1000 -0.14 -39.64 2.22
N LYS A 1001 0.89 -40.42 1.88
CA LYS A 1001 0.83 -41.85 1.48
C LYS A 1001 -0.18 -42.13 0.36
N ILE A 1002 -0.40 -41.16 -0.52
CA ILE A 1002 -1.35 -41.25 -1.64
C ILE A 1002 -0.68 -42.03 -2.78
N LYS A 1003 -1.28 -43.18 -3.14
CA LYS A 1003 -0.86 -43.95 -4.31
C LYS A 1003 -1.53 -43.41 -5.56
N VAL A 1004 -0.74 -43.08 -6.56
CA VAL A 1004 -1.22 -42.56 -7.85
C VAL A 1004 -0.89 -43.58 -8.94
N GLU A 1005 -1.89 -43.96 -9.74
CA GLU A 1005 -1.74 -44.99 -10.79
C GLU A 1005 -1.19 -44.43 -12.13
N SER A 1006 -1.15 -43.10 -12.29
CA SER A 1006 -0.54 -42.43 -13.46
C SER A 1006 0.17 -41.13 -13.08
N ASN A 1007 1.35 -40.89 -13.67
CA ASN A 1007 2.19 -39.72 -13.35
C ASN A 1007 1.50 -38.35 -13.63
N ASP A 1008 0.45 -38.33 -14.45
CA ASP A 1008 -0.11 -37.13 -15.09
C ASP A 1008 -1.38 -36.57 -14.40
N SER A 1009 -1.82 -37.18 -13.29
CA SER A 1009 -3.02 -36.73 -12.57
C SER A 1009 -2.75 -35.54 -11.64
N THR A 1010 -3.40 -34.40 -11.89
CA THR A 1010 -3.31 -33.21 -11.03
C THR A 1010 -3.99 -33.47 -9.67
N ILE A 1011 -3.23 -33.39 -8.58
CA ILE A 1011 -3.76 -33.49 -7.21
C ILE A 1011 -4.56 -32.23 -6.91
N ARG A 1012 -5.81 -32.37 -6.44
CA ARG A 1012 -6.68 -31.26 -6.06
C ARG A 1012 -6.84 -31.17 -4.55
N GLU A 1013 -7.28 -30.00 -4.06
CA GLU A 1013 -7.61 -29.77 -2.63
C GLU A 1013 -8.51 -30.88 -2.04
N LYS A 1014 -9.45 -31.36 -2.85
CA LYS A 1014 -10.37 -32.45 -2.50
C LYS A 1014 -9.63 -33.74 -2.12
N ASP A 1015 -8.62 -34.12 -2.89
CA ASP A 1015 -7.91 -35.40 -2.75
C ASP A 1015 -7.00 -35.36 -1.51
N ILE A 1016 -6.34 -34.21 -1.29
CA ILE A 1016 -5.55 -33.91 -0.08
C ILE A 1016 -6.45 -34.01 1.16
N ARG A 1017 -7.61 -33.34 1.15
CA ARG A 1017 -8.60 -33.37 2.24
C ARG A 1017 -9.07 -34.79 2.55
N GLU A 1018 -9.40 -35.57 1.52
CA GLU A 1018 -9.90 -36.95 1.68
C GLU A 1018 -8.82 -37.90 2.19
N SER A 1019 -7.55 -37.71 1.81
CA SER A 1019 -6.41 -38.39 2.44
C SER A 1019 -6.24 -38.05 3.92
N ILE A 1020 -6.29 -36.77 4.30
CA ILE A 1020 -6.15 -36.32 5.70
C ILE A 1020 -7.22 -36.95 6.61
N ILE A 1021 -8.48 -37.00 6.14
CA ILE A 1021 -9.60 -37.58 6.89
C ILE A 1021 -9.47 -39.11 6.96
N SER A 1022 -9.23 -39.79 5.84
CA SER A 1022 -9.12 -41.25 5.80
C SER A 1022 -7.91 -41.80 6.55
N SER A 1023 -6.83 -41.02 6.67
CA SER A 1023 -5.66 -41.33 7.51
C SER A 1023 -5.91 -41.16 9.00
N GLY A 1024 -7.06 -40.61 9.42
CA GLY A 1024 -7.42 -40.39 10.83
C GLY A 1024 -6.62 -39.28 11.55
N LEU A 1025 -5.80 -38.51 10.80
CA LEU A 1025 -4.91 -37.48 11.34
C LEU A 1025 -5.65 -36.19 11.74
N CYS A 1026 -6.87 -36.01 11.24
CA CYS A 1026 -7.81 -34.97 11.66
C CYS A 1026 -9.24 -35.54 11.73
N LYS A 1027 -9.94 -35.28 12.84
CA LYS A 1027 -11.34 -35.70 13.04
C LYS A 1027 -12.36 -34.64 12.63
N GLU A 1028 -11.96 -33.37 12.61
CA GLU A 1028 -12.84 -32.26 12.26
C GLU A 1028 -12.77 -31.98 10.74
N GLN A 1029 -13.93 -32.03 10.08
CA GLN A 1029 -14.04 -31.79 8.64
C GLN A 1029 -13.55 -30.40 8.24
N GLU A 1030 -13.88 -29.37 9.04
CA GLU A 1030 -13.49 -27.98 8.77
C GLU A 1030 -11.97 -27.79 8.87
N THR A 1031 -11.35 -28.34 9.92
CA THR A 1031 -9.89 -28.31 10.09
C THR A 1031 -9.18 -29.04 8.96
N ALA A 1032 -9.69 -30.18 8.50
CA ALA A 1032 -9.14 -30.88 7.32
C ALA A 1032 -9.21 -30.05 6.03
N VAL A 1033 -10.29 -29.26 5.83
CA VAL A 1033 -10.40 -28.32 4.71
C VAL A 1033 -9.36 -27.19 4.84
N ARG A 1034 -9.23 -26.57 6.02
CA ARG A 1034 -8.23 -25.50 6.25
C ARG A 1034 -6.79 -26.00 6.04
N VAL A 1035 -6.47 -27.21 6.49
CA VAL A 1035 -5.16 -27.85 6.28
C VAL A 1035 -4.91 -28.11 4.79
N ALA A 1036 -5.88 -28.68 4.06
CA ALA A 1036 -5.76 -28.90 2.63
C ALA A 1036 -5.52 -27.60 1.85
N LYS A 1037 -6.26 -26.53 2.17
CA LYS A 1037 -6.03 -25.18 1.62
C LYS A 1037 -4.65 -24.62 1.95
N THR A 1038 -4.16 -24.86 3.16
CA THR A 1038 -2.81 -24.42 3.59
C THR A 1038 -1.72 -25.15 2.78
N ILE A 1039 -1.84 -26.47 2.59
CA ILE A 1039 -0.91 -27.27 1.78
C ILE A 1039 -0.89 -26.80 0.32
N VAL A 1040 -2.06 -26.51 -0.25
CA VAL A 1040 -2.18 -25.97 -1.62
C VAL A 1040 -1.56 -24.57 -1.72
N PHE A 1041 -1.89 -23.67 -0.80
CA PHE A 1041 -1.36 -22.30 -0.73
C PHE A 1041 0.17 -22.25 -0.61
N LEU A 1042 0.75 -23.16 0.19
CA LEU A 1042 2.19 -23.31 0.35
C LEU A 1042 2.90 -23.93 -0.88
N GLY A 1043 2.19 -24.25 -1.97
CA GLY A 1043 2.81 -24.77 -3.20
C GLY A 1043 3.35 -26.20 -3.10
N PHE A 1044 2.92 -27.00 -2.10
CA PHE A 1044 3.34 -28.40 -1.99
C PHE A 1044 2.79 -29.29 -3.10
N HIS A 1045 1.73 -28.86 -3.78
CA HIS A 1045 1.17 -29.56 -4.93
C HIS A 1045 1.89 -29.24 -6.26
N ASP A 1046 2.81 -28.26 -6.26
CA ASP A 1046 3.50 -27.79 -7.46
C ASP A 1046 4.51 -28.84 -7.97
N PRO A 1047 4.61 -29.09 -9.29
CA PRO A 1047 5.63 -29.97 -9.88
C PRO A 1047 6.98 -29.25 -10.05
N THR A 1048 7.44 -28.57 -8.99
CA THR A 1048 8.71 -27.82 -8.94
C THR A 1048 9.75 -28.59 -8.12
N GLU A 1049 11.05 -28.41 -8.41
CA GLU A 1049 12.14 -29.09 -7.70
C GLU A 1049 12.35 -28.53 -6.28
N ILE A 1050 12.52 -29.42 -5.31
CA ILE A 1050 12.94 -29.07 -3.94
C ILE A 1050 14.44 -28.71 -3.95
N PRO A 1051 14.85 -27.60 -3.30
CA PRO A 1051 16.26 -27.22 -3.20
C PRO A 1051 17.12 -28.30 -2.54
N SER A 1052 18.31 -28.54 -3.09
CA SER A 1052 19.29 -29.52 -2.56
C SER A 1052 19.84 -29.21 -1.15
N SER A 1053 19.54 -28.03 -0.61
CA SER A 1053 19.83 -27.64 0.77
C SER A 1053 18.88 -28.27 1.80
N CYS A 1054 17.67 -28.67 1.40
CA CYS A 1054 16.67 -29.23 2.29
C CYS A 1054 16.91 -30.74 2.51
N GLN A 1055 17.08 -31.17 3.77
CA GLN A 1055 17.41 -32.56 4.11
C GLN A 1055 16.29 -33.29 4.87
N SER A 1056 15.41 -32.53 5.54
CA SER A 1056 14.29 -33.01 6.34
C SER A 1056 12.95 -32.43 5.85
N ALA A 1057 11.83 -33.00 6.30
CA ALA A 1057 10.50 -32.44 6.00
C ALA A 1057 10.35 -31.01 6.57
N PHE A 1058 10.89 -30.79 7.77
CA PHE A 1058 10.99 -29.49 8.41
C PHE A 1058 11.68 -28.45 7.51
N ASP A 1059 12.80 -28.78 6.85
CA ASP A 1059 13.51 -27.83 5.97
C ASP A 1059 12.69 -27.46 4.74
N VAL A 1060 12.04 -28.45 4.12
CA VAL A 1060 11.16 -28.24 2.95
C VAL A 1060 9.96 -27.36 3.33
N THR A 1061 9.40 -27.58 4.52
CA THR A 1061 8.30 -26.77 5.05
C THR A 1061 8.73 -25.36 5.39
N CYS A 1062 9.87 -25.17 6.05
CA CYS A 1062 10.42 -23.83 6.33
C CYS A 1062 10.63 -23.05 5.03
N HIS A 1063 11.21 -23.68 4.01
CA HIS A 1063 11.47 -23.04 2.72
C HIS A 1063 10.17 -22.59 2.02
N ARG A 1064 9.13 -23.44 1.95
CA ARG A 1064 7.83 -23.04 1.39
C ARG A 1064 7.11 -21.98 2.22
N MET A 1065 7.23 -22.06 3.54
CA MET A 1065 6.66 -21.05 4.45
C MET A 1065 7.37 -19.69 4.32
N GLU A 1066 8.68 -19.67 4.12
CA GLU A 1066 9.45 -18.46 3.86
C GLU A 1066 9.05 -17.80 2.54
N GLU A 1067 8.93 -18.59 1.46
CA GLU A 1067 8.52 -18.14 0.12
C GLU A 1067 7.08 -17.60 0.10
N ARG A 1068 6.14 -18.27 0.78
CA ARG A 1068 4.69 -18.04 0.61
C ARG A 1068 4.03 -17.25 1.75
N LEU A 1069 4.68 -17.09 2.91
CA LEU A 1069 4.15 -16.37 4.08
C LEU A 1069 5.05 -15.18 4.48
N THR A 1070 5.74 -14.58 3.52
CA THR A 1070 6.34 -13.24 3.69
C THR A 1070 5.27 -12.14 3.65
N TYR A 1071 5.60 -10.96 4.19
CA TYR A 1071 4.81 -9.74 4.00
C TYR A 1071 5.08 -9.13 2.62
N LEU A 1072 4.03 -8.58 1.99
CA LEU A 1072 4.13 -7.72 0.81
C LEU A 1072 4.45 -6.27 1.21
N LYS A 1073 4.81 -5.41 0.23
CA LYS A 1073 5.28 -4.03 0.49
C LYS A 1073 4.26 -3.12 1.19
N ASN A 1074 2.96 -3.38 1.06
CA ASN A 1074 1.90 -2.61 1.70
C ASN A 1074 1.28 -3.32 2.92
N GLU A 1075 1.80 -4.48 3.32
CA GLU A 1075 1.28 -5.25 4.44
C GLU A 1075 2.03 -4.95 5.73
N GLN A 1076 1.29 -4.91 6.85
CA GLN A 1076 1.81 -4.57 8.16
C GLN A 1076 1.75 -5.78 9.09
N ASP A 1077 2.79 -5.96 9.90
CA ASP A 1077 2.70 -6.77 11.11
C ASP A 1077 2.14 -5.94 12.27
N MET A 1078 1.78 -6.65 13.34
CA MET A 1078 1.21 -6.12 14.55
C MET A 1078 1.81 -6.86 15.74
N VAL A 1079 2.19 -6.10 16.76
CA VAL A 1079 2.60 -6.62 18.06
C VAL A 1079 1.49 -6.34 19.06
N LEU A 1080 0.98 -7.40 19.68
CA LEU A 1080 0.04 -7.31 20.80
C LEU A 1080 0.65 -8.00 22.02
N LEU A 1081 0.83 -7.23 23.09
CA LEU A 1081 1.29 -7.66 24.40
C LEU A 1081 0.21 -7.27 25.43
N HIS A 1082 -0.26 -8.23 26.22
CA HIS A 1082 -1.28 -8.02 27.24
C HIS A 1082 -0.93 -8.77 28.52
N HIS A 1083 -0.92 -8.07 29.64
CA HIS A 1083 -0.75 -8.62 30.98
C HIS A 1083 -2.03 -8.42 31.78
N GLU A 1084 -2.40 -9.42 32.58
CA GLU A 1084 -3.38 -9.33 33.65
C GLU A 1084 -2.74 -9.76 34.97
N ILE A 1085 -2.84 -8.92 36.01
CA ILE A 1085 -2.53 -9.31 37.39
C ILE A 1085 -3.74 -9.14 38.29
N GLN A 1086 -3.98 -10.14 39.13
CA GLN A 1086 -5.01 -10.06 40.18
C GLN A 1086 -4.31 -9.87 41.52
N VAL A 1087 -4.68 -8.81 42.23
CA VAL A 1087 -4.06 -8.39 43.49
C VAL A 1087 -5.10 -8.31 44.60
N GLU A 1088 -4.67 -8.66 45.81
CA GLU A 1088 -5.54 -8.77 46.99
C GLU A 1088 -4.96 -7.95 48.15
N SER A 1089 -5.81 -7.31 48.96
CA SER A 1089 -5.39 -6.68 50.21
C SER A 1089 -4.94 -7.74 51.25
N PRO A 1090 -4.07 -7.40 52.23
CA PRO A 1090 -3.58 -8.36 53.23
C PRO A 1090 -4.66 -9.07 54.07
N ASP A 1091 -5.86 -8.49 54.15
CA ASP A 1091 -7.02 -9.02 54.87
C ASP A 1091 -7.97 -9.86 53.98
N GLY A 1092 -7.67 -10.00 52.68
CA GLY A 1092 -8.49 -10.75 51.72
C GLY A 1092 -9.78 -10.07 51.28
N GLN A 1093 -10.10 -8.86 51.76
CA GLN A 1093 -11.41 -8.24 51.55
C GLN A 1093 -11.53 -7.46 50.24
N ARG A 1094 -10.43 -6.93 49.71
CA ARG A 1094 -10.40 -6.15 48.46
C ARG A 1094 -9.56 -6.86 47.43
N LYS A 1095 -10.21 -7.24 46.33
CA LYS A 1095 -9.57 -7.74 45.12
C LYS A 1095 -9.56 -6.62 44.09
N GLU A 1096 -8.62 -6.69 43.16
CA GLU A 1096 -8.47 -5.75 42.07
C GLU A 1096 -7.75 -6.46 40.93
N CYS A 1097 -8.23 -6.26 39.71
CA CYS A 1097 -7.59 -6.72 38.49
C CYS A 1097 -6.90 -5.52 37.83
N ARG A 1098 -5.60 -5.65 37.54
CA ARG A 1098 -4.84 -4.66 36.78
C ARG A 1098 -4.45 -5.26 35.44
N LYS A 1099 -4.63 -4.48 34.39
CA LYS A 1099 -4.34 -4.88 33.01
C LYS A 1099 -3.38 -3.88 32.40
N ALA A 1100 -2.37 -4.37 31.69
CA ALA A 1100 -1.50 -3.56 30.84
C ALA A 1100 -1.58 -4.10 29.41
N THR A 1101 -1.90 -3.24 28.45
CA THR A 1101 -2.01 -3.58 27.04
C THR A 1101 -1.08 -2.68 26.23
N PHE A 1102 -0.25 -3.29 25.42
CA PHE A 1102 0.58 -2.65 24.42
C PHE A 1102 0.23 -3.21 23.03
N LEU A 1103 -0.09 -2.32 22.11
CA LEU A 1103 -0.51 -2.63 20.74
C LEU A 1103 0.21 -1.66 19.79
N GLU A 1104 1.05 -2.19 18.90
CA GLU A 1104 1.78 -1.39 17.90
C GLU A 1104 1.69 -2.08 16.53
N PHE A 1105 1.59 -1.29 15.47
CA PHE A 1105 1.57 -1.73 14.08
C PHE A 1105 2.87 -1.35 13.36
N GLY A 1106 3.21 -2.09 12.30
CA GLY A 1106 4.29 -1.72 11.40
C GLY A 1106 4.03 -0.35 10.77
N ARG A 1107 5.09 0.43 10.55
CA ARG A 1107 5.00 1.78 9.95
C ARG A 1107 5.74 1.83 8.63
N ILE A 1108 5.29 2.73 7.76
CA ILE A 1108 5.97 3.08 6.51
C ILE A 1108 6.45 4.52 6.70
N GLU A 1109 7.75 4.71 6.81
CA GLU A 1109 8.39 6.02 7.04
C GLU A 1109 9.39 6.22 5.89
N ASN A 1110 9.26 7.31 5.13
CA ASN A 1110 10.02 7.59 3.90
C ASN A 1110 10.01 6.43 2.87
N GLY A 1111 8.91 5.68 2.78
CA GLY A 1111 8.80 4.50 1.91
C GLY A 1111 9.48 3.23 2.44
N LYS A 1112 10.26 3.33 3.53
CA LYS A 1112 10.91 2.20 4.21
C LYS A 1112 9.94 1.57 5.22
N ILE A 1113 9.60 0.30 5.01
CA ILE A 1113 8.64 -0.42 5.87
C ILE A 1113 9.39 -0.95 7.09
N THR A 1114 9.05 -0.43 8.26
CA THR A 1114 9.64 -0.86 9.53
C THR A 1114 8.59 -1.59 10.36
N SER A 1115 8.77 -2.90 10.52
CA SER A 1115 7.82 -3.78 11.20
C SER A 1115 7.65 -3.45 12.69
N ALA A 1116 6.45 -3.69 13.24
CA ALA A 1116 6.17 -3.60 14.67
C ALA A 1116 7.17 -4.45 15.45
N MET A 1117 7.47 -5.68 14.98
CA MET A 1117 8.48 -6.54 15.59
C MET A 1117 9.89 -5.92 15.59
N ALA A 1118 10.31 -5.28 14.49
CA ALA A 1118 11.61 -4.62 14.43
C ALA A 1118 11.68 -3.42 15.39
N ARG A 1119 10.65 -2.57 15.42
CA ARG A 1119 10.59 -1.37 16.28
C ARG A 1119 10.51 -1.75 17.76
N THR A 1120 9.67 -2.71 18.12
CA THR A 1120 9.48 -3.13 19.52
C THR A 1120 10.62 -3.94 20.12
N VAL A 1121 11.64 -4.30 19.31
CA VAL A 1121 12.90 -4.86 19.82
C VAL A 1121 14.07 -3.87 19.66
N GLY A 1122 14.14 -3.14 18.55
CA GLY A 1122 15.23 -2.19 18.25
C GLY A 1122 15.18 -0.90 19.08
N ILE A 1123 13.98 -0.40 19.40
CA ILE A 1123 13.82 0.81 20.21
C ILE A 1123 14.17 0.55 21.69
N PRO A 1124 13.69 -0.52 22.37
CA PRO A 1124 14.14 -0.85 23.72
C PRO A 1124 15.65 -1.08 23.85
N ILE A 1125 16.29 -1.78 22.89
CA ILE A 1125 17.73 -2.06 22.99
C ILE A 1125 18.58 -0.79 22.83
N ALA A 1126 18.19 0.13 21.94
CA ALA A 1126 18.81 1.45 21.80
C ALA A 1126 18.60 2.31 23.06
N ILE A 1127 17.40 2.34 23.64
CA ILE A 1127 17.14 3.00 24.93
C ILE A 1127 18.03 2.41 26.04
N GLY A 1128 18.20 1.08 26.09
CA GLY A 1128 19.13 0.42 27.01
C GLY A 1128 20.57 0.90 26.88
N ALA A 1129 21.05 1.12 25.66
CA ALA A 1129 22.38 1.70 25.41
C ALA A 1129 22.45 3.18 25.83
N LEU A 1130 21.44 4.00 25.49
CA LEU A 1130 21.37 5.41 25.91
C LEU A 1130 21.38 5.57 27.44
N LEU A 1131 20.69 4.70 28.18
CA LEU A 1131 20.67 4.71 29.65
C LEU A 1131 22.02 4.31 30.29
N LEU A 1132 22.86 3.57 29.57
CA LEU A 1132 24.23 3.25 29.97
C LEU A 1132 25.19 4.38 29.63
N LEU A 1133 25.08 4.97 28.43
CA LEU A 1133 25.87 6.14 28.00
C LEU A 1133 25.65 7.36 28.91
N THR A 1134 24.39 7.62 29.30
CA THR A 1134 24.03 8.67 30.28
C THR A 1134 24.33 8.29 31.73
N ASN A 1135 24.87 7.09 31.99
CA ASN A 1135 25.18 6.55 33.32
C ASN A 1135 23.99 6.63 34.31
N LYS A 1136 22.76 6.50 33.78
CA LYS A 1136 21.52 6.41 34.58
C LYS A 1136 21.42 5.05 35.25
N ILE A 1137 21.80 3.98 34.55
CA ILE A 1137 22.00 2.65 35.12
C ILE A 1137 23.37 2.62 35.81
N LYS A 1138 23.35 2.55 37.14
CA LYS A 1138 24.55 2.60 37.99
C LYS A 1138 24.98 1.23 38.49
N THR A 1139 24.06 0.27 38.54
CA THR A 1139 24.39 -1.09 38.98
C THR A 1139 25.28 -1.76 37.93
N ARG A 1140 26.28 -2.50 38.41
CA ARG A 1140 27.28 -3.24 37.62
C ARG A 1140 27.05 -4.74 37.79
N GLY A 1141 27.48 -5.53 36.81
CA GLY A 1141 27.13 -6.95 36.71
C GLY A 1141 26.19 -7.25 35.55
N VAL A 1142 25.48 -8.38 35.63
CA VAL A 1142 24.52 -8.86 34.64
C VAL A 1142 23.10 -8.48 35.09
N LEU A 1143 22.42 -7.64 34.32
CA LEU A 1143 21.12 -7.05 34.66
C LEU A 1143 20.03 -7.41 33.64
N ARG A 1144 18.78 -7.31 34.11
CA ARG A 1144 17.54 -7.43 33.33
C ARG A 1144 16.69 -6.16 33.54
N PRO A 1145 15.75 -5.81 32.63
CA PRO A 1145 14.77 -4.74 32.84
C PRO A 1145 13.66 -5.09 33.85
N ILE A 1146 14.03 -5.74 34.95
CA ILE A 1146 13.18 -5.96 36.13
C ILE A 1146 13.53 -5.00 37.28
N GLU A 1147 14.75 -4.45 37.24
CA GLU A 1147 15.22 -3.47 38.22
C GLU A 1147 14.62 -2.10 37.94
N SER A 1148 14.17 -1.42 39.00
CA SER A 1148 13.52 -0.10 38.87
C SER A 1148 14.42 1.00 38.30
N GLU A 1149 15.74 0.89 38.47
CA GLU A 1149 16.72 1.77 37.81
C GLU A 1149 16.80 1.60 36.29
N VAL A 1150 16.30 0.47 35.75
CA VAL A 1150 16.24 0.20 34.32
C VAL A 1150 14.83 0.45 33.78
N TYR A 1151 13.81 -0.21 34.34
CA TYR A 1151 12.49 -0.22 33.69
C TYR A 1151 11.73 1.11 33.78
N ILE A 1152 11.90 1.88 34.85
CA ILE A 1152 11.20 3.17 35.00
C ILE A 1152 11.65 4.14 33.89
N PRO A 1153 12.95 4.49 33.77
CA PRO A 1153 13.38 5.41 32.72
C PRO A 1153 13.23 4.83 31.31
N ALA A 1154 13.30 3.50 31.15
CA ALA A 1154 13.03 2.87 29.86
C ALA A 1154 11.56 3.02 29.43
N LEU A 1155 10.59 2.81 30.33
CA LEU A 1155 9.17 3.01 30.03
C LEU A 1155 8.85 4.46 29.71
N ASP A 1156 9.40 5.42 30.46
CA ASP A 1156 9.21 6.86 30.21
C ASP A 1156 9.72 7.24 28.81
N LEU A 1157 10.89 6.73 28.41
CA LEU A 1157 11.47 6.95 27.09
C LEU A 1157 10.70 6.23 25.96
N LEU A 1158 10.17 5.02 26.20
CA LEU A 1158 9.31 4.32 25.25
C LEU A 1158 7.99 5.08 25.02
N GLN A 1159 7.40 5.67 26.06
CA GLN A 1159 6.22 6.54 25.93
C GLN A 1159 6.57 7.83 25.18
N ALA A 1160 7.71 8.47 25.47
CA ALA A 1160 8.16 9.68 24.80
C ALA A 1160 8.51 9.46 23.31
N TYR A 1161 8.94 8.25 22.94
CA TYR A 1161 9.10 7.80 21.55
C TYR A 1161 7.75 7.62 20.82
N GLY A 1162 6.65 7.47 21.57
CA GLY A 1162 5.29 7.39 21.03
C GLY A 1162 4.66 5.99 21.07
N PHE A 1163 5.24 5.02 21.81
CA PHE A 1163 4.58 3.74 22.06
C PHE A 1163 3.41 3.91 23.05
N LYS A 1164 2.21 3.50 22.62
CA LYS A 1164 0.97 3.61 23.42
C LYS A 1164 0.87 2.46 24.44
N LEU A 1165 1.35 2.71 25.65
CA LEU A 1165 1.22 1.79 26.78
C LEU A 1165 -0.07 2.12 27.56
N THR A 1166 -1.05 1.21 27.56
CA THR A 1166 -2.36 1.43 28.20
C THR A 1166 -2.47 0.59 29.47
N GLU A 1167 -2.68 1.22 30.61
CA GLU A 1167 -2.91 0.55 31.90
C GLU A 1167 -4.34 0.80 32.41
N LYS A 1168 -4.97 -0.22 32.97
CA LYS A 1168 -6.33 -0.17 33.55
C LYS A 1168 -6.38 -0.88 34.89
N ILE A 1169 -7.24 -0.37 35.78
CA ILE A 1169 -7.49 -0.93 37.10
C ILE A 1169 -9.00 -1.14 37.25
N GLU A 1170 -9.40 -2.38 37.52
CA GLU A 1170 -10.79 -2.81 37.75
C GLU A 1170 -10.91 -3.36 39.18
N SER A 1171 -11.84 -2.81 39.96
CA SER A 1171 -12.08 -3.13 41.38
C SER A 1171 -13.24 -4.09 41.60
#